data_AF-F0W0W1-F1
#
_entry.id   AF-F0W0W1-F1
#
_cell.length_a   1.000
_cell.length_b   1.000
_cell.length_c   1.000
_cell.angle_alpha   90.00
_cell.angle_beta   90.00
_cell.angle_gamma   90.00
#
_symmetry.space_group_name_H-M   'P 1'
#
loop_
_entity.id
_entity.type
_entity.pdbx_description
1 polymer ?
#
loop_
_entity_poly.entity_id
_entity_poly.type
_entity_poly.pdbx_seq_one_letter_code
_entity_poly.pdbx_strand_id
1 'polypeptide(L)'
;MQSAVILLIGPALSILFHAVAGDGFAFAGDGSIKLCLRRLSTNSQLLNTTSKATLCSVWNSDSYVRCVITAIKHKSLQYYLKQSDATAQDMVASFLIQLCSNASNTGPTKCLNVIPAYVFPKSHDSPLLGASLNWTGSLCAGALDDKPAGCVVELHRLIGTKLDFKPNSGNKSSKRQSEKALELCRKFDGDPTLFTKCVKAAPRTLDLWTRFHLCRAGKDYSGVVGCASTLTLKGFPHAIIPQVCASISMQTIEQTTKCILTAQHKLRWMEVASQAKLCANTLRLDPIDCAISTRKSRTDKLGAGFGVLEIVKICSDDIDPVLMLDCMEQLHASSFNAADRLRVCRTKENVGREYISKCVISALEIFGQAFPRAVHQSHVIELCKNAAFLAPLQCVRNLVKTTHLTIEQLASLCNQATSNHRQKCYEFTQTFKMFSADQGIGFCAATHSNGPTECLKNLFRLTSIGTFKQSGLSLCKNASSKIPAKCFDAAPSKYSNIERSFLCNEASSIEPAKCASITISRLSHAEQSVLCNKASSIQPALCALETPHKLSSEEIVHLCRHAQDIIPAKCALIASTSSFIPSAVVVELCQKATTTTPAKCLLSFLSKRAALSPQVISHCRQAFSIPTSLAVNKVTHACPSISPDCPLTFIVQAFDQYGDHFSSLNEGVVRVTVSKNTSTTPTSDVRYSARFSGGSIAKFANGTANFSELQFKEAGSFVVHFRSDQIQNGSKGEAVIRVSVRPSKHDIESTRCENSFARCVDHIKESSGNGPALDIIFIALPIQLRFQALYCEKYWSETMGMSYMATTFDSALYEINKATYDLVRAGPSLPHEKMDAWGRLGIAVNASHDVIRKSYHRAALKWHPDRWRAQPQHLQKKVHEIFWLITSAYEALDAAT
;
A
#
# COMPACT_ATOMS: atom_id res chain seq x y z
N MET A 1 4.04 16.36 27.69
CA MET A 1 4.38 17.80 27.66
C MET A 1 3.16 18.51 27.09
N GLN A 2 2.30 19.03 27.97
CA GLN A 2 2.31 20.42 28.48
C GLN A 2 1.56 21.33 27.48
N SER A 3 0.31 21.72 27.76
CA SER A 3 -0.13 22.75 28.75
C SER A 3 0.11 24.17 28.21
N ALA A 4 -0.77 25.16 28.37
CA ALA A 4 -2.16 25.22 28.87
C ALA A 4 -2.74 26.61 28.45
N VAL A 5 -3.55 27.27 29.29
CA VAL A 5 -3.86 28.74 29.28
C VAL A 5 -4.90 29.15 28.19
N ILE A 6 -6.14 29.58 28.47
CA ILE A 6 -6.89 29.93 29.70
C ILE A 6 -8.36 29.49 29.61
N LEU A 7 -8.91 29.06 30.75
CA LEU A 7 -10.34 29.03 31.08
C LEU A 7 -10.52 30.08 32.20
N LEU A 8 -11.43 31.07 32.06
CA LEU A 8 -11.94 31.89 33.18
C LEU A 8 -13.08 32.84 32.71
N ILE A 9 -13.96 33.21 33.67
CA ILE A 9 -15.10 34.16 33.57
C ILE A 9 -16.36 33.64 32.84
N GLY A 10 -17.17 32.90 33.59
CA GLY A 10 -18.44 33.45 34.10
C GLY A 10 -18.46 33.26 35.63
N PRO A 11 -19.52 33.64 36.38
CA PRO A 11 -20.74 34.38 36.02
C PRO A 11 -21.08 35.55 37.00
N ALA A 12 -22.16 36.32 36.74
CA ALA A 12 -22.87 37.06 37.80
C ALA A 12 -24.34 37.42 37.42
N LEU A 13 -25.29 36.95 38.25
CA LEU A 13 -26.68 37.33 38.53
C LEU A 13 -27.53 38.12 37.49
N SER A 14 -28.73 37.71 37.05
CA SER A 14 -29.95 37.16 37.70
C SER A 14 -30.99 38.22 38.10
N ILE A 15 -32.29 37.82 38.04
CA ILE A 15 -33.46 38.17 38.90
C ILE A 15 -34.74 38.66 38.16
N LEU A 16 -35.80 37.81 38.23
CA LEU A 16 -37.27 38.05 38.16
C LEU A 16 -37.91 38.62 36.86
N PHE A 17 -39.21 38.41 36.53
CA PHE A 17 -40.39 37.89 37.29
C PHE A 17 -41.29 36.93 36.46
N HIS A 18 -42.32 36.39 37.11
CA HIS A 18 -43.33 35.39 36.68
C HIS A 18 -44.64 36.00 36.07
N ALA A 19 -45.52 35.10 35.57
CA ALA A 19 -47.00 35.22 35.48
C ALA A 19 -47.60 36.16 34.38
N VAL A 20 -48.82 35.97 33.84
CA VAL A 20 -49.84 34.88 33.90
C VAL A 20 -50.75 34.91 32.63
N ALA A 21 -51.61 33.88 32.47
CA ALA A 21 -52.57 33.61 31.39
C ALA A 21 -53.59 34.71 31.00
N GLY A 22 -54.33 34.48 29.90
CA GLY A 22 -55.60 35.17 29.58
C GLY A 22 -56.14 34.89 28.17
N ASP A 23 -57.33 34.29 28.07
CA ASP A 23 -58.11 34.09 26.82
C ASP A 23 -58.78 35.38 26.31
N GLY A 24 -59.34 35.39 25.09
CA GLY A 24 -60.35 36.40 24.72
C GLY A 24 -60.69 36.57 23.23
N PHE A 25 -61.97 36.55 22.89
CA PHE A 25 -62.53 36.70 21.53
C PHE A 25 -62.79 38.16 21.09
N ALA A 26 -62.75 38.36 19.76
CA ALA A 26 -63.70 39.14 18.93
C ALA A 26 -63.81 40.69 18.91
N PHE A 27 -63.57 41.23 17.70
CA PHE A 27 -64.35 42.20 16.90
C PHE A 27 -64.45 43.73 17.19
N ALA A 28 -64.34 44.44 16.04
CA ALA A 28 -65.02 45.69 15.62
C ALA A 28 -64.47 47.09 16.01
N GLY A 29 -64.59 48.03 15.07
CA GLY A 29 -64.68 49.48 15.33
C GLY A 29 -63.65 50.36 14.62
N ASP A 30 -64.10 51.13 13.61
CA ASP A 30 -63.31 52.16 12.90
C ASP A 30 -63.48 53.55 13.56
N GLY A 31 -62.59 54.51 13.27
CA GLY A 31 -62.70 55.91 13.72
C GLY A 31 -61.38 56.68 13.80
N SER A 32 -61.22 57.76 13.04
CA SER A 32 -59.94 58.48 12.87
C SER A 32 -60.06 60.01 12.94
N ILE A 33 -59.05 60.70 13.50
CA ILE A 33 -58.94 62.18 13.54
C ILE A 33 -57.48 62.63 13.30
N LYS A 34 -57.30 63.76 12.58
CA LYS A 34 -56.03 64.44 12.25
C LYS A 34 -55.88 65.76 13.03
N LEU A 35 -54.64 66.23 13.35
CA LEU A 35 -53.99 67.47 12.82
C LEU A 35 -52.77 68.04 13.62
N CYS A 36 -51.73 68.43 12.86
CA CYS A 36 -50.69 69.48 12.95
C CYS A 36 -50.07 70.11 14.25
N LEU A 37 -48.74 69.92 14.40
CA LEU A 37 -47.61 70.90 14.45
C LEU A 37 -47.73 72.33 15.08
N ARG A 38 -46.84 72.68 16.06
CA ARG A 38 -45.68 73.63 15.90
C ARG A 38 -44.83 73.95 17.18
N ARG A 39 -43.48 74.03 16.97
CA ARG A 39 -42.39 74.86 17.60
C ARG A 39 -42.14 74.89 19.13
N LEU A 40 -40.86 74.65 19.50
CA LEU A 40 -39.96 75.27 20.52
C LEU A 40 -38.86 74.22 20.90
N SER A 41 -37.64 74.50 21.40
CA SER A 41 -36.76 75.69 21.46
C SER A 41 -35.26 75.23 21.60
N THR A 42 -34.29 76.10 21.91
CA THR A 42 -32.86 75.74 22.19
C THR A 42 -32.34 76.25 23.54
N ASN A 43 -32.00 75.34 24.48
CA ASN A 43 -30.75 75.34 25.27
C ASN A 43 -30.66 74.15 26.26
N SER A 44 -29.43 73.81 26.64
CA SER A 44 -28.94 72.84 27.64
C SER A 44 -29.90 72.27 28.71
N GLN A 45 -30.07 70.94 28.74
CA GLN A 45 -29.46 70.05 29.78
C GLN A 45 -29.76 68.56 29.52
N LEU A 46 -29.00 67.68 30.19
CA LEU A 46 -29.01 66.22 30.04
C LEU A 46 -30.02 65.54 31.00
N LEU A 47 -30.33 64.27 30.71
CA LEU A 47 -30.89 63.27 31.64
C LEU A 47 -32.32 63.50 32.20
N ASN A 48 -33.28 62.72 31.69
CA ASN A 48 -34.00 61.80 32.57
C ASN A 48 -34.39 60.52 31.80
N THR A 49 -34.45 59.40 32.52
CA THR A 49 -34.94 58.10 32.03
C THR A 49 -36.48 58.12 31.87
N THR A 50 -37.06 56.99 31.45
CA THR A 50 -38.52 56.67 31.43
C THR A 50 -39.51 57.47 30.54
N SER A 51 -39.14 58.54 29.82
CA SER A 51 -40.12 59.34 29.02
C SER A 51 -40.06 59.23 27.48
N LYS A 52 -39.42 58.21 26.89
CA LYS A 52 -39.22 58.10 25.42
C LYS A 52 -39.71 56.84 24.71
N ALA A 53 -40.51 55.99 25.37
CA ALA A 53 -41.47 55.15 24.66
C ALA A 53 -42.71 55.96 24.24
N THR A 54 -43.12 56.93 25.08
CA THR A 54 -44.40 57.66 25.02
C THR A 54 -44.55 58.68 23.88
N LEU A 55 -43.53 58.84 23.02
CA LEU A 55 -43.58 59.72 21.85
C LEU A 55 -44.02 59.02 20.56
N CYS A 56 -43.97 57.69 20.50
CA CYS A 56 -44.43 56.89 19.36
C CYS A 56 -45.22 55.62 19.83
N SER A 57 -45.79 55.62 21.05
CA SER A 57 -46.52 54.48 21.65
C SER A 57 -48.02 54.40 21.35
N VAL A 58 -48.52 55.22 20.43
CA VAL A 58 -49.84 55.04 19.83
C VAL A 58 -49.69 55.28 18.32
N TRP A 59 -50.42 54.51 17.52
CA TRP A 59 -50.63 54.60 16.06
C TRP A 59 -49.83 53.60 15.18
N ASN A 60 -50.39 53.39 13.98
CA ASN A 60 -50.16 52.28 13.04
C ASN A 60 -48.73 52.20 12.45
N SER A 61 -48.37 51.13 11.74
CA SER A 61 -46.99 50.83 11.28
C SER A 61 -46.26 51.96 10.51
N ASP A 62 -47.01 52.78 9.77
CA ASP A 62 -46.50 53.97 9.05
C ASP A 62 -45.94 55.06 9.98
N SER A 63 -46.33 55.07 11.26
CA SER A 63 -45.93 56.03 12.30
C SER A 63 -44.45 55.87 12.66
N TYR A 64 -43.97 54.63 12.82
CA TYR A 64 -42.57 54.34 13.15
C TYR A 64 -41.62 54.79 12.04
N VAL A 65 -42.00 54.56 10.77
CA VAL A 65 -41.25 55.04 9.60
C VAL A 65 -41.13 56.58 9.65
N ARG A 66 -42.21 57.30 9.95
CA ARG A 66 -42.18 58.77 10.08
C ARG A 66 -41.44 59.25 11.33
N CYS A 67 -41.53 58.53 12.44
CA CYS A 67 -40.81 58.76 13.69
C CYS A 67 -39.28 58.73 13.42
N VAL A 68 -38.80 57.68 12.74
CA VAL A 68 -37.40 57.51 12.31
C VAL A 68 -36.97 58.56 11.28
N ILE A 69 -37.76 58.82 10.23
CA ILE A 69 -37.46 59.89 9.25
C ILE A 69 -37.30 61.26 9.94
N THR A 70 -38.18 61.57 10.89
CA THR A 70 -38.20 62.87 11.58
C THR A 70 -37.01 63.01 12.51
N ALA A 71 -36.66 61.95 13.25
CA ALA A 71 -35.45 61.91 14.06
C ALA A 71 -34.18 62.11 13.21
N ILE A 72 -34.03 61.37 12.10
CA ILE A 72 -32.88 61.44 11.21
C ILE A 72 -32.76 62.79 10.49
N LYS A 73 -33.88 63.48 10.21
CA LYS A 73 -33.87 64.84 9.64
C LYS A 73 -33.66 65.94 10.68
N HIS A 74 -33.63 65.63 11.98
CA HIS A 74 -33.41 66.64 13.01
C HIS A 74 -31.95 67.13 13.00
N LYS A 75 -31.74 68.44 12.80
CA LYS A 75 -30.39 69.02 12.62
C LYS A 75 -29.43 68.68 13.75
N SER A 76 -29.91 68.63 15.00
CA SER A 76 -29.08 68.26 16.16
C SER A 76 -28.57 66.81 16.09
N LEU A 77 -29.37 65.86 15.60
CA LEU A 77 -28.95 64.47 15.45
C LEU A 77 -27.94 64.33 14.30
N GLN A 78 -28.15 65.04 13.19
CA GLN A 78 -27.18 65.07 12.08
C GLN A 78 -25.86 65.76 12.45
N TYR A 79 -25.90 66.78 13.30
CA TYR A 79 -24.69 67.42 13.83
C TYR A 79 -23.96 66.47 14.77
N TYR A 80 -24.67 65.83 15.70
CA TYR A 80 -24.10 64.83 16.61
C TYR A 80 -23.45 63.67 15.85
N LEU A 81 -24.18 63.03 14.92
CA LEU A 81 -23.67 61.92 14.09
C LEU A 81 -22.43 62.30 13.25
N LYS A 82 -22.21 63.58 12.92
CA LYS A 82 -21.02 64.05 12.20
C LYS A 82 -19.82 64.36 13.10
N GLN A 83 -20.02 64.53 14.41
CA GLN A 83 -19.01 64.93 15.39
C GLN A 83 -18.69 63.81 16.40
N SER A 84 -19.59 62.83 16.55
CA SER A 84 -19.48 61.73 17.51
C SER A 84 -18.58 60.59 17.01
N ASP A 85 -17.90 59.90 17.93
CA ASP A 85 -17.11 58.71 17.61
C ASP A 85 -17.97 57.52 17.12
N ALA A 86 -17.29 56.47 16.65
CA ALA A 86 -17.93 55.27 16.10
C ALA A 86 -18.81 54.53 17.12
N THR A 87 -18.47 54.57 18.41
CA THR A 87 -19.25 53.88 19.46
C THR A 87 -20.56 54.61 19.74
N ALA A 88 -20.54 55.94 19.75
CA ALA A 88 -21.74 56.76 19.82
C ALA A 88 -22.60 56.65 18.54
N GLN A 89 -21.99 56.54 17.35
CA GLN A 89 -22.70 56.24 16.10
C GLN A 89 -23.39 54.85 16.15
N ASP A 90 -22.70 53.82 16.65
CA ASP A 90 -23.25 52.47 16.82
C ASP A 90 -24.46 52.43 17.78
N MET A 91 -24.41 53.17 18.90
CA MET A 91 -25.57 53.27 19.80
C MET A 91 -26.77 53.93 19.12
N VAL A 92 -26.56 54.97 18.30
CA VAL A 92 -27.64 55.63 17.55
C VAL A 92 -28.17 54.72 16.44
N ALA A 93 -27.30 54.01 15.72
CA ALA A 93 -27.70 53.05 14.69
C ALA A 93 -28.54 51.90 15.30
N SER A 94 -28.06 51.30 16.40
CA SER A 94 -28.76 50.25 17.13
C SER A 94 -30.14 50.70 17.62
N PHE A 95 -30.23 51.90 18.21
CA PHE A 95 -31.51 52.49 18.64
C PHE A 95 -32.49 52.69 17.48
N LEU A 96 -32.03 53.15 16.32
CA LEU A 96 -32.87 53.33 15.14
C LEU A 96 -33.31 51.99 14.52
N ILE A 97 -32.45 50.97 14.51
CA ILE A 97 -32.80 49.60 14.09
C ILE A 97 -33.87 49.02 15.03
N GLN A 98 -33.72 49.18 16.35
CA GLN A 98 -34.64 48.67 17.35
C GLN A 98 -35.99 49.43 17.37
N LEU A 99 -36.01 50.69 16.93
CA LEU A 99 -37.26 51.40 16.61
C LEU A 99 -37.96 50.80 15.38
N CYS A 100 -37.20 50.40 14.36
CA CYS A 100 -37.76 49.75 13.17
C CYS A 100 -38.20 48.28 13.41
N SER A 101 -37.60 47.56 14.36
CA SER A 101 -37.97 46.16 14.66
C SER A 101 -39.38 46.01 15.21
N ASN A 102 -39.90 47.05 15.86
CA ASN A 102 -41.21 47.04 16.52
C ASN A 102 -42.35 47.48 15.60
N ALA A 103 -42.07 47.83 14.34
CA ALA A 103 -43.09 48.13 13.35
C ALA A 103 -43.75 46.83 12.83
N SER A 104 -45.08 46.77 12.78
CA SER A 104 -45.78 45.57 12.30
C SER A 104 -45.84 45.47 10.77
N ASN A 105 -46.07 44.24 10.28
CA ASN A 105 -46.27 43.87 8.87
C ASN A 105 -45.10 44.31 7.97
N THR A 106 -45.35 45.11 6.92
CA THR A 106 -44.30 45.64 6.02
C THR A 106 -43.48 46.81 6.62
N GLY A 107 -43.78 47.21 7.86
CA GLY A 107 -43.17 48.31 8.58
C GLY A 107 -41.63 48.24 8.69
N PRO A 108 -41.00 47.13 9.12
CA PRO A 108 -39.57 47.08 9.38
C PRO A 108 -38.74 47.34 8.12
N THR A 109 -39.07 46.67 7.01
CA THR A 109 -38.34 46.81 5.74
C THR A 109 -38.48 48.21 5.14
N LYS A 110 -39.66 48.84 5.28
CA LYS A 110 -39.86 50.24 4.87
C LYS A 110 -39.11 51.21 5.79
N CYS A 111 -39.12 50.97 7.10
CA CYS A 111 -38.45 51.79 8.11
C CYS A 111 -36.93 51.80 7.93
N LEU A 112 -36.33 50.60 7.79
CA LEU A 112 -34.89 50.43 7.55
C LEU A 112 -34.43 51.09 6.25
N ASN A 113 -35.23 51.01 5.18
CA ASN A 113 -34.93 51.64 3.89
C ASN A 113 -34.86 53.18 3.94
N VAL A 114 -35.34 53.83 5.01
CA VAL A 114 -35.22 55.29 5.18
C VAL A 114 -34.13 55.71 6.18
N ILE A 115 -33.42 54.76 6.78
CA ILE A 115 -32.17 55.04 7.49
C ILE A 115 -31.06 55.22 6.45
N PRO A 116 -30.44 56.40 6.32
CA PRO A 116 -29.38 56.63 5.34
C PRO A 116 -28.18 55.72 5.60
N ALA A 117 -27.58 55.19 4.54
CA ALA A 117 -26.46 54.25 4.65
C ALA A 117 -25.24 54.78 5.44
N TYR A 118 -25.08 56.10 5.58
CA TYR A 118 -24.00 56.70 6.38
C TYR A 118 -24.21 56.61 7.91
N VAL A 119 -25.41 56.23 8.38
CA VAL A 119 -25.69 56.01 9.80
C VAL A 119 -25.07 54.70 10.29
N PHE A 120 -24.83 53.75 9.38
CA PHE A 120 -24.11 52.52 9.67
C PHE A 120 -22.61 52.76 9.47
N PRO A 121 -21.74 52.51 10.48
CA PRO A 121 -20.31 52.74 10.33
C PRO A 121 -19.69 51.79 9.30
N LYS A 122 -18.65 52.27 8.60
CA LYS A 122 -18.04 51.60 7.44
C LYS A 122 -17.01 50.51 7.77
N SER A 123 -16.71 50.27 9.05
CA SER A 123 -15.73 49.25 9.47
C SER A 123 -16.42 47.98 9.96
N HIS A 124 -16.00 46.83 9.44
CA HIS A 124 -16.56 45.51 9.78
C HIS A 124 -16.20 45.02 11.19
N ASP A 125 -15.34 45.73 11.92
CA ASP A 125 -14.73 45.27 13.17
C ASP A 125 -15.38 45.84 14.45
N SER A 126 -16.58 46.45 14.36
CA SER A 126 -17.32 46.83 15.59
C SER A 126 -17.90 45.58 16.28
N PRO A 127 -17.44 45.23 17.50
CA PRO A 127 -17.87 44.00 18.16
C PRO A 127 -19.34 44.04 18.60
N LEU A 128 -19.92 45.24 18.76
CA LEU A 128 -21.32 45.43 19.18
C LEU A 128 -22.32 45.05 18.06
N LEU A 129 -22.02 45.38 16.81
CA LEU A 129 -22.83 44.94 15.65
C LEU A 129 -22.59 43.46 15.29
N GLY A 130 -21.35 42.99 15.44
CA GLY A 130 -21.02 41.57 15.19
C GLY A 130 -21.78 40.61 16.10
N ALA A 131 -21.92 40.95 17.40
CA ALA A 131 -22.65 40.14 18.36
C ALA A 131 -24.18 40.15 18.15
N SER A 132 -24.75 41.15 17.48
CA SER A 132 -26.21 41.26 17.27
C SER A 132 -26.73 40.56 16.02
N LEU A 133 -25.87 39.98 15.16
CA LEU A 133 -26.28 39.37 13.88
C LEU A 133 -27.20 38.14 13.99
N ASN A 134 -27.31 37.53 15.18
CA ASN A 134 -28.35 36.52 15.48
C ASN A 134 -29.78 37.08 15.39
N TRP A 135 -29.97 38.41 15.41
CA TRP A 135 -31.29 39.04 15.35
C TRP A 135 -31.90 39.06 13.95
N THR A 136 -31.11 38.83 12.89
CA THR A 136 -31.61 38.79 11.49
C THR A 136 -32.74 37.77 11.29
N GLY A 137 -32.69 36.65 12.02
CA GLY A 137 -33.75 35.64 12.05
C GLY A 137 -35.02 36.12 12.75
N SER A 138 -34.91 36.69 13.96
CA SER A 138 -36.09 37.13 14.73
C SER A 138 -36.76 38.37 14.12
N LEU A 139 -35.96 39.32 13.61
CA LEU A 139 -36.43 40.57 13.01
C LEU A 139 -37.34 40.34 11.79
N CYS A 140 -37.02 39.33 10.96
CA CYS A 140 -37.80 38.99 9.77
C CYS A 140 -38.78 37.81 9.99
N ALA A 141 -38.69 37.08 11.11
CA ALA A 141 -39.63 36.00 11.45
C ALA A 141 -40.98 36.50 12.00
N GLY A 142 -41.01 37.70 12.60
CA GLY A 142 -42.25 38.35 13.06
C GLY A 142 -43.10 38.99 11.95
N ALA A 143 -42.65 38.97 10.70
CA ALA A 143 -43.41 39.49 9.57
C ALA A 143 -44.54 38.52 9.18
N LEU A 144 -45.78 38.86 9.55
CA LEU A 144 -46.97 38.02 9.37
C LEU A 144 -47.46 37.88 7.90
N ASP A 145 -46.87 38.64 6.97
CA ASP A 145 -47.25 38.66 5.55
C ASP A 145 -46.24 37.89 4.66
N ASP A 146 -46.61 37.64 3.40
CA ASP A 146 -46.01 36.72 2.41
C ASP A 146 -44.54 36.97 1.97
N LYS A 147 -43.75 37.78 2.69
CA LYS A 147 -42.40 38.23 2.28
C LYS A 147 -41.25 38.11 3.32
N PRO A 148 -41.14 37.06 4.16
CA PRO A 148 -39.95 36.87 5.02
C PRO A 148 -38.64 36.83 4.23
N ALA A 149 -38.64 36.17 3.06
CA ALA A 149 -37.48 36.11 2.17
C ALA A 149 -37.09 37.48 1.59
N GLY A 150 -38.06 38.37 1.36
CA GLY A 150 -37.81 39.74 0.89
C GLY A 150 -37.15 40.61 1.97
N CYS A 151 -37.58 40.46 3.23
CA CYS A 151 -36.97 41.13 4.39
C CYS A 151 -35.48 40.79 4.52
N VAL A 152 -35.12 39.50 4.43
CA VAL A 152 -33.73 39.02 4.57
C VAL A 152 -32.84 39.51 3.41
N VAL A 153 -33.32 39.47 2.17
CA VAL A 153 -32.56 39.94 1.00
C VAL A 153 -32.28 41.44 1.08
N GLU A 154 -33.28 42.24 1.48
CA GLU A 154 -33.16 43.70 1.50
C GLU A 154 -32.31 44.19 2.69
N LEU A 155 -32.37 43.49 3.83
CA LEU A 155 -31.47 43.74 4.97
C LEU A 155 -30.00 43.53 4.57
N HIS A 156 -29.67 42.44 3.87
CA HIS A 156 -28.31 42.21 3.35
C HIS A 156 -27.88 43.23 2.28
N ARG A 157 -28.83 43.80 1.51
CA ARG A 157 -28.55 44.89 0.57
C ARG A 157 -28.17 46.17 1.31
N LEU A 158 -28.85 46.49 2.41
CA LEU A 158 -28.63 47.72 3.19
C LEU A 158 -27.32 47.68 4.00
N ILE A 159 -26.94 46.53 4.56
CA ILE A 159 -25.67 46.35 5.32
C ILE A 159 -24.43 46.32 4.38
N GLY A 160 -24.62 46.52 3.07
CA GLY A 160 -23.52 46.62 2.09
C GLY A 160 -22.84 45.29 1.74
N THR A 161 -23.27 44.18 2.33
CA THR A 161 -22.73 42.84 2.04
C THR A 161 -23.11 42.37 0.63
N LYS A 162 -22.20 42.56 -0.35
CA LYS A 162 -22.34 41.95 -1.68
C LYS A 162 -22.30 40.42 -1.58
N LEU A 163 -23.45 39.78 -1.82
CA LEU A 163 -23.54 38.33 -2.00
C LEU A 163 -23.03 37.94 -3.40
N ASP A 164 -21.75 37.56 -3.50
CA ASP A 164 -21.09 37.18 -4.76
C ASP A 164 -21.12 35.66 -4.95
N PHE A 165 -22.01 35.16 -5.81
CA PHE A 165 -22.25 33.73 -6.05
C PHE A 165 -21.47 33.20 -7.26
N LYS A 166 -20.14 33.39 -7.30
CA LYS A 166 -19.29 32.81 -8.35
C LYS A 166 -19.01 31.31 -8.10
N PRO A 167 -19.08 30.42 -9.11
CA PRO A 167 -18.98 28.97 -8.90
C PRO A 167 -17.62 28.46 -8.41
N ASN A 168 -16.53 29.22 -8.60
CA ASN A 168 -15.15 28.73 -8.43
C ASN A 168 -14.45 29.20 -7.14
N SER A 169 -15.12 29.93 -6.24
CA SER A 169 -14.61 30.08 -4.87
C SER A 169 -15.10 28.92 -4.03
N GLY A 170 -14.21 28.01 -3.62
CA GLY A 170 -14.51 26.80 -2.83
C GLY A 170 -14.97 27.04 -1.38
N ASN A 171 -15.66 28.14 -1.11
CA ASN A 171 -16.06 28.58 0.22
C ASN A 171 -17.41 27.94 0.61
N LYS A 172 -17.40 27.11 1.66
CA LYS A 172 -18.54 26.27 2.07
C LYS A 172 -19.79 27.04 2.51
N SER A 173 -19.71 28.36 2.68
CA SER A 173 -20.83 29.23 3.06
C SER A 173 -21.89 29.36 1.96
N SER A 174 -21.50 29.43 0.68
CA SER A 174 -22.42 29.61 -0.46
C SER A 174 -23.44 28.47 -0.57
N LYS A 175 -22.96 27.21 -0.48
CA LYS A 175 -23.81 26.01 -0.56
C LYS A 175 -24.83 25.92 0.60
N ARG A 176 -24.44 26.34 1.80
CA ARG A 176 -25.34 26.42 2.97
C ARG A 176 -26.45 27.48 2.83
N GLN A 177 -26.24 28.51 2.01
CA GLN A 177 -27.25 29.57 1.79
C GLN A 177 -28.31 29.13 0.78
N SER A 178 -27.94 28.44 -0.29
CA SER A 178 -28.90 27.86 -1.24
C SER A 178 -29.70 26.71 -0.63
N GLU A 179 -29.09 25.87 0.21
CA GLU A 179 -29.80 24.84 1.00
C GLU A 179 -30.84 25.47 1.95
N LYS A 180 -30.51 26.55 2.67
CA LYS A 180 -31.47 27.29 3.52
C LYS A 180 -32.62 27.92 2.74
N ALA A 181 -32.38 28.44 1.53
CA ALA A 181 -33.44 28.98 0.68
C ALA A 181 -34.40 27.87 0.19
N LEU A 182 -33.86 26.70 -0.14
CA LEU A 182 -34.65 25.52 -0.51
C LEU A 182 -35.52 25.03 0.65
N GLU A 183 -34.97 25.02 1.86
CA GLU A 183 -35.67 24.66 3.09
C GLU A 183 -36.79 25.66 3.44
N LEU A 184 -36.58 26.95 3.16
CA LEU A 184 -37.61 27.98 3.30
C LEU A 184 -38.78 27.78 2.31
N CYS A 185 -38.51 27.54 1.01
CA CYS A 185 -39.61 27.27 0.07
C CYS A 185 -40.34 25.94 0.37
N ARG A 186 -39.63 24.92 0.88
CA ARG A 186 -40.26 23.64 1.29
C ARG A 186 -41.28 23.78 2.43
N LYS A 187 -41.17 24.80 3.28
CA LYS A 187 -42.20 25.06 4.31
C LYS A 187 -43.55 25.48 3.73
N PHE A 188 -43.62 25.85 2.45
CA PHE A 188 -44.87 26.19 1.75
C PHE A 188 -45.41 25.03 0.87
N ASP A 189 -44.81 23.83 0.90
CA ASP A 189 -45.20 22.69 0.03
C ASP A 189 -46.62 22.16 0.29
N GLY A 190 -47.28 22.61 1.37
CA GLY A 190 -48.70 22.38 1.65
C GLY A 190 -49.68 23.29 0.88
N ASP A 191 -49.22 24.43 0.35
CA ASP A 191 -50.04 25.31 -0.52
C ASP A 191 -49.37 25.41 -1.91
N PRO A 192 -49.92 24.75 -2.95
CA PRO A 192 -49.30 24.72 -4.26
C PRO A 192 -49.23 26.11 -4.93
N THR A 193 -50.09 27.06 -4.57
CA THR A 193 -50.04 28.43 -5.11
C THR A 193 -48.95 29.27 -4.46
N LEU A 194 -48.74 29.14 -3.15
CA LEU A 194 -47.63 29.78 -2.43
C LEU A 194 -46.29 29.16 -2.81
N PHE A 195 -46.20 27.82 -2.91
CA PHE A 195 -45.00 27.13 -3.40
C PHE A 195 -44.64 27.59 -4.83
N THR A 196 -45.62 27.60 -5.75
CA THR A 196 -45.40 28.07 -7.12
C THR A 196 -44.97 29.55 -7.17
N LYS A 197 -45.47 30.41 -6.28
CA LYS A 197 -45.02 31.80 -6.15
C LYS A 197 -43.60 31.88 -5.57
N CYS A 198 -43.24 31.07 -4.56
CA CYS A 198 -41.88 30.97 -4.00
C CYS A 198 -40.86 30.60 -5.09
N VAL A 199 -41.16 29.56 -5.88
CA VAL A 199 -40.31 29.11 -6.99
C VAL A 199 -40.22 30.12 -8.14
N LYS A 200 -41.30 30.86 -8.45
CA LYS A 200 -41.29 31.91 -9.48
C LYS A 200 -40.61 33.21 -9.03
N ALA A 201 -40.66 33.55 -7.75
CA ALA A 201 -40.00 34.73 -7.17
C ALA A 201 -38.53 34.48 -6.82
N ALA A 202 -38.10 33.21 -6.77
CA ALA A 202 -36.71 32.84 -6.52
C ALA A 202 -35.77 33.54 -7.52
N PRO A 203 -34.65 34.15 -7.06
CA PRO A 203 -33.81 34.98 -7.91
C PRO A 203 -33.30 34.28 -9.18
N ARG A 204 -33.21 35.04 -10.28
CA ARG A 204 -32.59 34.60 -11.55
C ARG A 204 -31.10 34.22 -11.42
N THR A 205 -30.51 34.36 -10.24
CA THR A 205 -29.14 33.98 -9.89
C THR A 205 -29.00 32.57 -9.31
N LEU A 206 -30.09 31.87 -8.95
CA LEU A 206 -30.02 30.44 -8.61
C LEU A 206 -29.56 29.62 -9.82
N ASP A 207 -28.70 28.63 -9.62
CA ASP A 207 -28.19 27.79 -10.71
C ASP A 207 -29.30 26.95 -11.37
N LEU A 208 -29.04 26.48 -12.59
CA LEU A 208 -30.00 25.72 -13.40
C LEU A 208 -30.41 24.38 -12.74
N TRP A 209 -29.51 23.74 -11.99
CA TRP A 209 -29.74 22.44 -11.37
C TRP A 209 -30.65 22.55 -10.16
N THR A 210 -30.45 23.57 -9.33
CA THR A 210 -31.38 23.89 -8.23
C THR A 210 -32.80 24.15 -8.73
N ARG A 211 -32.96 24.82 -9.89
CA ARG A 211 -34.29 25.01 -10.52
C ARG A 211 -34.89 23.71 -11.06
N PHE A 212 -34.07 22.82 -11.61
CA PHE A 212 -34.52 21.49 -12.06
C PHE A 212 -35.07 20.66 -10.88
N HIS A 213 -34.38 20.64 -9.73
CA HIS A 213 -34.88 19.96 -8.53
C HIS A 213 -36.18 20.58 -8.00
N LEU A 214 -36.36 21.89 -8.12
CA LEU A 214 -37.64 22.56 -7.80
C LEU A 214 -38.78 22.15 -8.75
N CYS A 215 -38.54 22.06 -10.07
CA CYS A 215 -39.56 21.53 -11.01
C CYS A 215 -39.89 20.05 -10.73
N ARG A 216 -38.89 19.23 -10.38
CA ARG A 216 -39.06 17.79 -10.11
C ARG A 216 -39.92 17.48 -8.88
N ALA A 217 -39.99 18.40 -7.92
CA ALA A 217 -40.75 18.22 -6.68
C ALA A 217 -42.28 18.43 -6.83
N GLY A 218 -42.74 19.00 -7.94
CA GLY A 218 -44.17 19.29 -8.15
C GLY A 218 -45.03 18.03 -8.33
N LYS A 219 -46.19 17.99 -7.66
CA LYS A 219 -47.12 16.84 -7.71
C LYS A 219 -48.11 16.84 -8.89
N ASP A 220 -48.33 17.98 -9.56
CA ASP A 220 -49.24 18.07 -10.70
C ASP A 220 -48.51 17.93 -12.06
N TYR A 221 -48.98 16.99 -12.88
CA TYR A 221 -48.54 16.75 -14.25
C TYR A 221 -48.58 18.01 -15.13
N SER A 222 -49.62 18.84 -15.02
CA SER A 222 -49.74 20.05 -15.84
C SER A 222 -48.62 21.06 -15.50
N GLY A 223 -48.36 21.21 -14.19
CA GLY A 223 -47.25 22.00 -13.66
C GLY A 223 -45.88 21.46 -14.09
N VAL A 224 -45.62 20.15 -13.97
CA VAL A 224 -44.30 19.55 -14.29
C VAL A 224 -43.98 19.67 -15.78
N VAL A 225 -44.93 19.37 -16.67
CA VAL A 225 -44.71 19.50 -18.13
C VAL A 225 -44.57 20.98 -18.54
N GLY A 226 -45.31 21.89 -17.90
CA GLY A 226 -45.14 23.34 -18.05
C GLY A 226 -43.76 23.84 -17.59
N CYS A 227 -43.29 23.39 -16.42
CA CYS A 227 -41.98 23.71 -15.87
C CYS A 227 -40.85 23.21 -16.79
N ALA A 228 -40.93 21.95 -17.22
CA ALA A 228 -39.93 21.32 -18.09
C ALA A 228 -39.82 21.97 -19.47
N SER A 229 -40.96 22.27 -20.12
CA SER A 229 -41.00 22.96 -21.42
C SER A 229 -40.50 24.41 -21.35
N THR A 230 -40.69 25.09 -20.22
CA THR A 230 -40.13 26.44 -20.00
C THR A 230 -38.62 26.41 -19.73
N LEU A 231 -38.09 25.31 -19.17
CA LEU A 231 -36.66 25.12 -18.94
C LEU A 231 -35.87 24.79 -20.21
N THR A 232 -36.41 23.99 -21.14
CA THR A 232 -35.70 23.61 -22.38
C THR A 232 -35.53 24.75 -23.36
N LEU A 233 -36.46 25.71 -23.42
CA LEU A 233 -36.29 26.98 -24.15
C LEU A 233 -35.08 27.83 -23.68
N LYS A 234 -34.36 27.42 -22.62
CA LYS A 234 -33.16 28.07 -22.10
C LYS A 234 -31.94 27.13 -22.01
N GLY A 235 -31.89 26.08 -22.83
CA GLY A 235 -30.67 25.29 -23.10
C GLY A 235 -30.49 24.00 -22.28
N PHE A 236 -31.58 23.33 -21.87
CA PHE A 236 -31.48 22.03 -21.20
C PHE A 236 -31.29 20.86 -22.19
N PRO A 237 -30.45 19.85 -21.90
CA PRO A 237 -30.29 18.67 -22.74
C PRO A 237 -31.58 17.84 -22.89
N HIS A 238 -31.89 17.45 -24.13
CA HIS A 238 -33.15 16.74 -24.48
C HIS A 238 -33.32 15.39 -23.73
N ALA A 239 -32.21 14.75 -23.36
CA ALA A 239 -32.17 13.46 -22.65
C ALA A 239 -32.78 13.48 -21.23
N ILE A 240 -33.09 14.65 -20.67
CA ILE A 240 -33.67 14.79 -19.33
C ILE A 240 -35.20 14.67 -19.34
N ILE A 241 -35.88 14.97 -20.45
CA ILE A 241 -37.34 14.85 -20.55
C ILE A 241 -37.85 13.40 -20.34
N PRO A 242 -37.21 12.36 -20.93
CA PRO A 242 -37.55 10.97 -20.64
C PRO A 242 -37.44 10.62 -19.15
N GLN A 243 -36.40 11.11 -18.48
CA GLN A 243 -36.20 10.89 -17.04
C GLN A 243 -37.28 11.58 -16.21
N VAL A 244 -37.78 12.74 -16.65
CA VAL A 244 -38.92 13.42 -16.01
C VAL A 244 -40.21 12.59 -16.15
N CYS A 245 -40.63 12.20 -17.37
CA CYS A 245 -41.82 11.34 -17.54
C CYS A 245 -41.69 10.00 -16.78
N ALA A 246 -40.49 9.40 -16.74
CA ALA A 246 -40.25 8.13 -16.03
C ALA A 246 -40.15 8.27 -14.49
N SER A 247 -39.98 9.48 -13.95
CA SER A 247 -39.81 9.71 -12.51
C SER A 247 -41.09 10.09 -11.76
N ILE A 248 -42.19 10.34 -12.46
CA ILE A 248 -43.50 10.58 -11.86
C ILE A 248 -44.10 9.22 -11.47
N SER A 249 -44.73 9.13 -10.30
CA SER A 249 -45.51 7.96 -9.87
C SER A 249 -46.79 7.84 -10.71
N MET A 250 -46.65 7.40 -11.96
CA MET A 250 -47.74 7.16 -12.91
C MET A 250 -48.27 5.74 -12.70
N GLN A 251 -49.55 5.61 -12.35
CA GLN A 251 -50.09 4.35 -11.84
C GLN A 251 -50.58 3.38 -12.95
N THR A 252 -50.65 3.83 -14.22
CA THR A 252 -51.14 2.99 -15.33
C THR A 252 -50.31 3.11 -16.61
N ILE A 253 -50.30 2.04 -17.41
CA ILE A 253 -49.61 1.97 -18.72
C ILE A 253 -50.12 3.08 -19.65
N GLU A 254 -51.43 3.32 -19.68
CA GLU A 254 -52.02 4.36 -20.52
C GLU A 254 -51.46 5.76 -20.18
N GLN A 255 -51.28 6.09 -18.90
CA GLN A 255 -50.73 7.38 -18.47
C GLN A 255 -49.27 7.57 -18.90
N THR A 256 -48.43 6.54 -18.78
CA THR A 256 -47.03 6.59 -19.23
C THR A 256 -46.95 6.74 -20.75
N THR A 257 -47.72 5.94 -21.50
CA THR A 257 -47.83 6.05 -22.96
C THR A 257 -48.36 7.42 -23.38
N LYS A 258 -49.33 7.98 -22.66
CA LYS A 258 -49.87 9.33 -22.91
C LYS A 258 -48.88 10.45 -22.52
N CYS A 259 -48.03 10.27 -21.51
CA CYS A 259 -46.89 11.17 -21.22
C CYS A 259 -45.93 11.19 -22.40
N ILE A 260 -45.52 10.01 -22.87
CA ILE A 260 -44.58 9.83 -23.98
C ILE A 260 -45.15 10.40 -25.30
N LEU A 261 -46.37 10.02 -25.68
CA LEU A 261 -47.00 10.49 -26.92
C LEU A 261 -47.35 11.98 -26.88
N THR A 262 -47.80 12.52 -25.74
CA THR A 262 -48.06 13.97 -25.59
C THR A 262 -46.76 14.76 -25.61
N ALA A 263 -45.69 14.25 -24.98
CA ALA A 263 -44.36 14.82 -25.07
C ALA A 263 -43.88 14.80 -26.53
N GLN A 264 -43.89 13.67 -27.23
CA GLN A 264 -43.50 13.58 -28.64
C GLN A 264 -44.34 14.49 -29.56
N HIS A 265 -45.66 14.59 -29.34
CA HIS A 265 -46.53 15.43 -30.15
C HIS A 265 -46.30 16.93 -29.94
N LYS A 266 -46.00 17.37 -28.71
CA LYS A 266 -45.64 18.77 -28.39
C LYS A 266 -44.15 19.09 -28.62
N LEU A 267 -43.28 18.08 -28.69
CA LEU A 267 -41.82 18.20 -28.82
C LEU A 267 -41.35 17.57 -30.16
N ARG A 268 -41.96 18.00 -31.27
CA ARG A 268 -41.66 17.51 -32.65
C ARG A 268 -40.19 17.66 -33.08
N TRP A 269 -39.40 18.39 -32.29
CA TRP A 269 -37.98 18.71 -32.49
C TRP A 269 -36.99 17.69 -31.87
N MET A 270 -37.46 16.60 -31.23
CA MET A 270 -36.57 15.53 -30.76
C MET A 270 -35.91 14.77 -31.92
N GLU A 271 -34.59 14.56 -31.82
CA GLU A 271 -33.82 13.72 -32.75
C GLU A 271 -34.27 12.24 -32.72
N VAL A 272 -34.19 11.58 -33.87
CA VAL A 272 -34.60 10.18 -34.07
C VAL A 272 -33.85 9.22 -33.13
N ALA A 273 -32.55 9.43 -32.90
CA ALA A 273 -31.77 8.61 -31.97
C ALA A 273 -32.29 8.70 -30.51
N SER A 274 -32.82 9.86 -30.09
CA SER A 274 -33.44 10.02 -28.77
C SER A 274 -34.83 9.41 -28.69
N GLN A 275 -35.54 9.28 -29.83
CA GLN A 275 -36.81 8.55 -29.94
C GLN A 275 -36.58 7.03 -29.94
N ALA A 276 -35.56 6.53 -30.66
CA ALA A 276 -35.16 5.13 -30.64
C ALA A 276 -34.77 4.69 -29.22
N LYS A 277 -33.98 5.51 -28.52
CA LYS A 277 -33.61 5.28 -27.11
C LYS A 277 -34.82 5.38 -26.16
N LEU A 278 -35.93 5.99 -26.58
CA LEU A 278 -37.18 5.96 -25.81
C LEU A 278 -37.86 4.59 -25.92
N CYS A 279 -38.07 4.08 -27.15
CA CYS A 279 -38.62 2.74 -27.39
C CYS A 279 -37.75 1.63 -26.79
N ALA A 280 -36.42 1.74 -26.85
CA ALA A 280 -35.52 0.73 -26.32
C ALA A 280 -35.49 0.64 -24.77
N ASN A 281 -35.98 1.66 -24.05
CA ASN A 281 -35.98 1.68 -22.57
C ASN A 281 -37.37 1.42 -21.96
N THR A 282 -38.42 1.23 -22.76
CA THR A 282 -39.76 0.90 -22.25
C THR A 282 -39.87 -0.59 -21.93
N LEU A 283 -39.46 -0.98 -20.71
CA LEU A 283 -39.47 -2.34 -20.12
C LEU A 283 -40.82 -3.12 -20.18
N ARG A 284 -41.87 -2.57 -20.80
CA ARG A 284 -43.24 -3.16 -20.88
C ARG A 284 -43.95 -2.90 -22.22
N LEU A 285 -43.22 -2.46 -23.25
CA LEU A 285 -43.69 -2.42 -24.63
C LEU A 285 -42.76 -3.32 -25.45
N ASP A 286 -43.31 -4.03 -26.43
CA ASP A 286 -42.47 -4.64 -27.46
C ASP A 286 -41.70 -3.52 -28.19
N PRO A 287 -40.35 -3.50 -28.14
CA PRO A 287 -39.55 -2.44 -28.74
C PRO A 287 -39.71 -2.37 -30.27
N ILE A 288 -40.02 -3.50 -30.91
CA ILE A 288 -40.22 -3.64 -32.35
C ILE A 288 -41.58 -3.02 -32.72
N ASP A 289 -42.66 -3.30 -31.99
CA ASP A 289 -43.96 -2.65 -32.21
C ASP A 289 -43.90 -1.14 -31.96
N CYS A 290 -43.13 -0.69 -30.96
CA CYS A 290 -42.87 0.74 -30.74
C CYS A 290 -42.16 1.36 -31.96
N ALA A 291 -41.13 0.69 -32.49
CA ALA A 291 -40.39 1.15 -33.65
C ALA A 291 -41.24 1.16 -34.94
N ILE A 292 -42.01 0.10 -35.18
CA ILE A 292 -42.90 -0.05 -36.35
C ILE A 292 -44.04 0.96 -36.29
N SER A 293 -44.70 1.14 -35.14
CA SER A 293 -45.78 2.11 -34.97
C SER A 293 -45.29 3.55 -35.14
N THR A 294 -44.09 3.86 -34.63
CA THR A 294 -43.45 5.18 -34.84
C THR A 294 -43.08 5.41 -36.31
N ARG A 295 -42.68 4.36 -37.04
CA ARG A 295 -42.42 4.45 -38.49
C ARG A 295 -43.72 4.64 -39.28
N LYS A 296 -44.79 3.90 -38.96
CA LYS A 296 -46.13 4.03 -39.57
C LYS A 296 -46.76 5.41 -39.32
N SER A 297 -46.58 6.01 -38.14
CA SER A 297 -47.16 7.34 -37.85
C SER A 297 -46.48 8.51 -38.56
N ARG A 298 -45.28 8.30 -39.15
CA ARG A 298 -44.52 9.34 -39.88
C ARG A 298 -44.64 9.25 -41.41
N THR A 299 -45.08 8.12 -41.98
CA THR A 299 -45.20 7.97 -43.44
C THR A 299 -46.23 8.90 -44.07
N ASP A 300 -47.20 9.41 -43.28
CA ASP A 300 -48.37 10.11 -43.83
C ASP A 300 -48.18 11.62 -44.08
N LYS A 301 -47.11 12.25 -43.57
CA LYS A 301 -46.60 13.58 -43.99
C LYS A 301 -45.26 13.95 -43.31
N LEU A 302 -44.23 14.16 -44.12
CA LEU A 302 -42.96 14.85 -43.79
C LEU A 302 -42.08 14.21 -42.69
N GLY A 303 -41.36 13.14 -43.03
CA GLY A 303 -40.13 12.75 -42.34
C GLY A 303 -39.78 11.27 -42.47
N ALA A 304 -38.51 10.96 -42.74
CA ALA A 304 -38.04 9.58 -42.68
C ALA A 304 -38.24 8.99 -41.27
N GLY A 305 -38.77 7.76 -41.21
CA GLY A 305 -38.78 6.95 -39.98
C GLY A 305 -37.38 6.43 -39.63
N PHE A 306 -37.31 5.54 -38.63
CA PHE A 306 -36.05 4.92 -38.22
C PHE A 306 -35.27 4.33 -39.40
N GLY A 307 -33.99 4.70 -39.50
CA GLY A 307 -33.06 4.16 -40.47
C GLY A 307 -32.62 2.74 -40.12
N VAL A 308 -32.06 2.03 -41.11
CA VAL A 308 -31.57 0.65 -40.99
C VAL A 308 -30.68 0.46 -39.74
N LEU A 309 -29.74 1.36 -39.48
CA LEU A 309 -28.82 1.27 -38.34
C LEU A 309 -29.51 1.41 -36.97
N GLU A 310 -30.64 2.12 -36.90
CA GLU A 310 -31.38 2.33 -35.66
C GLU A 310 -32.30 1.13 -35.36
N ILE A 311 -32.91 0.56 -36.40
CA ILE A 311 -33.66 -0.71 -36.29
C ILE A 311 -32.73 -1.86 -35.91
N VAL A 312 -31.54 -1.97 -36.54
CA VAL A 312 -30.50 -2.95 -36.18
C VAL A 312 -30.11 -2.79 -34.72
N LYS A 313 -30.00 -1.56 -34.20
CA LYS A 313 -29.66 -1.31 -32.80
C LYS A 313 -30.77 -1.71 -31.82
N ILE A 314 -32.03 -1.47 -32.18
CA ILE A 314 -33.19 -1.91 -31.40
C ILE A 314 -33.22 -3.44 -31.32
N CYS A 315 -33.03 -4.16 -32.43
CA CYS A 315 -33.00 -5.63 -32.42
C CYS A 315 -31.69 -6.25 -31.89
N SER A 316 -30.58 -5.51 -31.80
CA SER A 316 -29.32 -6.03 -31.25
C SER A 316 -29.25 -5.96 -29.72
N ASP A 317 -29.95 -5.02 -29.11
CA ASP A 317 -29.90 -4.79 -27.67
C ASP A 317 -30.73 -5.84 -26.91
N ASP A 318 -31.75 -6.44 -27.54
CA ASP A 318 -32.62 -7.47 -26.95
C ASP A 318 -31.87 -8.79 -26.62
N ILE A 319 -32.35 -9.51 -25.60
CA ILE A 319 -31.60 -10.61 -24.96
C ILE A 319 -31.91 -11.98 -25.57
N ASP A 320 -33.09 -12.15 -26.17
CA ASP A 320 -33.53 -13.43 -26.74
C ASP A 320 -33.07 -13.59 -28.21
N PRO A 321 -32.33 -14.66 -28.56
CA PRO A 321 -32.03 -14.99 -29.95
C PRO A 321 -33.30 -15.13 -30.81
N VAL A 322 -34.37 -15.72 -30.28
CA VAL A 322 -35.64 -15.97 -31.01
C VAL A 322 -36.25 -14.65 -31.48
N LEU A 323 -36.29 -13.63 -30.61
CA LEU A 323 -36.73 -12.28 -31.00
C LEU A 323 -35.82 -11.63 -32.05
N MET A 324 -34.53 -11.99 -32.10
CA MET A 324 -33.62 -11.54 -33.15
C MET A 324 -33.94 -12.21 -34.51
N LEU A 325 -34.29 -13.51 -34.54
CA LEU A 325 -34.76 -14.17 -35.77
C LEU A 325 -36.14 -13.64 -36.21
N ASP A 326 -37.10 -13.50 -35.30
CA ASP A 326 -38.40 -12.90 -35.59
C ASP A 326 -38.24 -11.47 -36.14
N CYS A 327 -37.34 -10.65 -35.56
CA CYS A 327 -36.97 -9.36 -36.15
C CYS A 327 -36.41 -9.53 -37.57
N MET A 328 -35.52 -10.48 -37.83
CA MET A 328 -34.94 -10.69 -39.17
C MET A 328 -35.93 -11.23 -40.22
N GLU A 329 -36.95 -11.99 -39.80
CA GLU A 329 -38.04 -12.50 -40.66
C GLU A 329 -39.08 -11.41 -40.94
N GLN A 330 -39.50 -10.65 -39.92
CA GLN A 330 -40.46 -9.55 -40.08
C GLN A 330 -39.88 -8.35 -40.86
N LEU A 331 -38.56 -8.17 -40.86
CA LEU A 331 -37.89 -7.16 -41.68
C LEU A 331 -37.80 -7.60 -43.16
N HIS A 332 -38.79 -7.17 -43.94
CA HIS A 332 -38.97 -7.44 -45.37
C HIS A 332 -37.68 -7.41 -46.21
N ALA A 333 -37.53 -8.39 -47.12
CA ALA A 333 -36.33 -8.62 -47.93
C ALA A 333 -35.80 -7.38 -48.70
N SER A 334 -36.70 -6.50 -49.15
CA SER A 334 -36.38 -5.28 -49.91
C SER A 334 -35.72 -4.17 -49.10
N SER A 335 -35.76 -4.21 -47.77
CA SER A 335 -35.33 -3.09 -46.91
C SER A 335 -33.90 -3.21 -46.36
N PHE A 336 -33.25 -4.37 -46.48
CA PHE A 336 -31.92 -4.64 -45.90
C PHE A 336 -31.08 -5.47 -46.87
N ASN A 337 -29.94 -4.93 -47.30
CA ASN A 337 -28.99 -5.68 -48.12
C ASN A 337 -28.26 -6.75 -47.26
N ALA A 338 -27.57 -7.68 -47.93
CA ALA A 338 -26.90 -8.79 -47.26
C ALA A 338 -25.79 -8.36 -46.26
N ALA A 339 -25.17 -7.18 -46.45
CA ALA A 339 -24.18 -6.67 -45.50
C ALA A 339 -24.84 -6.14 -44.22
N ASP A 340 -26.04 -5.56 -44.31
CA ASP A 340 -26.80 -5.11 -43.15
C ASP A 340 -27.35 -6.30 -42.35
N ARG A 341 -27.87 -7.35 -43.02
CA ARG A 341 -28.28 -8.61 -42.38
C ARG A 341 -27.10 -9.32 -41.67
N LEU A 342 -25.94 -9.38 -42.31
CA LEU A 342 -24.72 -9.94 -41.70
C LEU A 342 -24.17 -9.12 -40.53
N ARG A 343 -24.52 -7.83 -40.39
CA ARG A 343 -24.19 -7.06 -39.17
C ARG A 343 -25.07 -7.48 -38.00
N VAL A 344 -26.36 -7.77 -38.22
CA VAL A 344 -27.27 -8.31 -37.18
C VAL A 344 -26.76 -9.65 -36.66
N CYS A 345 -26.31 -10.56 -37.55
CA CYS A 345 -25.72 -11.84 -37.15
C CYS A 345 -24.43 -11.73 -36.28
N ARG A 346 -23.86 -10.54 -36.08
CA ARG A 346 -22.53 -10.35 -35.46
C ARG A 346 -22.58 -9.79 -34.02
N THR A 347 -23.73 -9.36 -33.51
CA THR A 347 -23.76 -8.38 -32.40
C THR A 347 -23.53 -8.89 -30.97
N LYS A 348 -23.46 -10.20 -30.69
CA LYS A 348 -23.13 -10.72 -29.33
C LYS A 348 -22.22 -11.96 -29.38
N GLU A 349 -21.17 -11.99 -28.56
CA GLU A 349 -20.21 -13.13 -28.46
C GLU A 349 -20.80 -14.38 -27.81
N ASN A 350 -21.95 -14.26 -27.13
CA ASN A 350 -22.60 -15.33 -26.37
C ASN A 350 -23.70 -16.09 -27.12
N VAL A 351 -23.97 -15.78 -28.40
CA VAL A 351 -24.98 -16.52 -29.17
C VAL A 351 -24.41 -17.88 -29.57
N GLY A 352 -25.13 -18.95 -29.27
CA GLY A 352 -24.65 -20.32 -29.48
C GLY A 352 -24.22 -20.60 -30.93
N ARG A 353 -23.20 -21.44 -31.12
CA ARG A 353 -22.58 -21.73 -32.45
C ARG A 353 -23.59 -22.16 -33.53
N GLU A 354 -24.69 -22.82 -33.13
CA GLU A 354 -25.78 -23.24 -34.02
C GLU A 354 -26.58 -22.06 -34.60
N TYR A 355 -26.59 -20.91 -33.93
CA TYR A 355 -27.32 -19.72 -34.36
C TYR A 355 -26.56 -18.92 -35.41
N ILE A 356 -25.24 -18.79 -35.22
CA ILE A 356 -24.36 -18.12 -36.19
C ILE A 356 -24.40 -18.88 -37.52
N SER A 357 -24.37 -20.22 -37.49
CA SER A 357 -24.50 -21.02 -38.72
C SER A 357 -25.87 -20.85 -39.39
N LYS A 358 -26.99 -20.87 -38.65
CA LYS A 358 -28.34 -20.60 -39.21
C LYS A 358 -28.46 -19.19 -39.81
N CYS A 359 -27.98 -18.16 -39.11
CA CYS A 359 -27.99 -16.77 -39.58
C CYS A 359 -27.09 -16.56 -40.82
N VAL A 360 -25.93 -17.23 -40.87
CA VAL A 360 -25.04 -17.23 -42.04
C VAL A 360 -25.63 -18.04 -43.21
N ILE A 361 -26.30 -19.17 -42.97
CA ILE A 361 -26.99 -19.95 -44.01
C ILE A 361 -28.09 -19.11 -44.66
N SER A 362 -28.97 -18.50 -43.86
CA SER A 362 -30.05 -17.63 -44.37
C SER A 362 -29.51 -16.39 -45.12
N ALA A 363 -28.38 -15.83 -44.68
CA ALA A 363 -27.68 -14.78 -45.43
C ALA A 363 -27.04 -15.30 -46.74
N LEU A 364 -26.54 -16.54 -46.78
CA LEU A 364 -25.91 -17.17 -47.95
C LEU A 364 -26.91 -17.62 -49.01
N GLU A 365 -28.14 -18.01 -48.63
CA GLU A 365 -29.24 -18.30 -49.55
C GLU A 365 -29.56 -17.07 -50.43
N ILE A 366 -29.54 -15.87 -49.83
CA ILE A 366 -29.71 -14.59 -50.54
C ILE A 366 -28.50 -14.26 -51.44
N PHE A 367 -27.30 -14.77 -51.13
CA PHE A 367 -26.09 -14.59 -51.96
C PHE A 367 -26.08 -15.42 -53.27
N GLY A 368 -27.15 -16.17 -53.58
CA GLY A 368 -27.29 -16.93 -54.83
C GLY A 368 -27.12 -16.12 -56.13
N GLN A 369 -27.18 -14.78 -56.08
CA GLN A 369 -26.90 -13.90 -57.23
C GLN A 369 -25.43 -13.51 -57.40
N ALA A 370 -24.55 -13.74 -56.40
CA ALA A 370 -23.16 -13.28 -56.42
C ALA A 370 -22.13 -14.37 -56.80
N PHE A 371 -22.53 -15.65 -56.78
CA PHE A 371 -21.67 -16.78 -57.13
C PHE A 371 -22.25 -17.54 -58.33
N PRO A 372 -21.75 -17.29 -59.56
CA PRO A 372 -22.28 -17.95 -60.75
C PRO A 372 -21.77 -19.40 -60.87
N ARG A 373 -22.50 -20.33 -60.22
CA ARG A 373 -22.69 -21.79 -60.54
C ARG A 373 -23.06 -22.58 -59.27
N ALA A 374 -23.97 -23.56 -59.42
CA ALA A 374 -24.58 -24.31 -58.32
C ALA A 374 -23.64 -25.25 -57.51
N VAL A 375 -22.38 -25.43 -57.91
CA VAL A 375 -21.43 -26.36 -57.27
C VAL A 375 -20.75 -25.76 -56.02
N HIS A 376 -20.92 -24.45 -55.77
CA HIS A 376 -20.24 -23.76 -54.68
C HIS A 376 -20.99 -23.75 -53.35
N GLN A 377 -22.31 -23.94 -53.33
CA GLN A 377 -23.10 -23.81 -52.10
C GLN A 377 -22.76 -24.91 -51.07
N SER A 378 -22.74 -26.19 -51.45
CA SER A 378 -22.46 -27.30 -50.53
C SER A 378 -21.12 -27.15 -49.80
N HIS A 379 -20.04 -26.90 -50.55
CA HIS A 379 -18.69 -26.72 -50.01
C HIS A 379 -18.56 -25.46 -49.15
N VAL A 380 -19.18 -24.33 -49.52
CA VAL A 380 -19.17 -23.12 -48.69
C VAL A 380 -19.97 -23.32 -47.40
N ILE A 381 -21.11 -24.02 -47.47
CA ILE A 381 -21.91 -24.40 -46.29
C ILE A 381 -21.07 -25.31 -45.37
N GLU A 382 -20.39 -26.33 -45.90
CA GLU A 382 -19.53 -27.23 -45.12
C GLU A 382 -18.36 -26.49 -44.45
N LEU A 383 -17.70 -25.58 -45.17
CA LEU A 383 -16.63 -24.73 -44.62
C LEU A 383 -17.12 -23.77 -43.53
N CYS A 384 -18.36 -23.29 -43.64
CA CYS A 384 -18.97 -22.41 -42.64
C CYS A 384 -19.60 -23.18 -41.47
N LYS A 385 -19.96 -24.45 -41.64
CA LYS A 385 -20.64 -25.31 -40.64
C LYS A 385 -19.88 -25.40 -39.31
N ASN A 386 -18.55 -25.34 -39.37
CA ASN A 386 -17.65 -25.40 -38.21
C ASN A 386 -16.94 -24.06 -37.92
N ALA A 387 -17.31 -22.97 -38.61
CA ALA A 387 -16.62 -21.69 -38.52
C ALA A 387 -17.12 -20.84 -37.35
N ALA A 388 -16.22 -20.49 -36.42
CA ALA A 388 -16.54 -19.52 -35.35
C ALA A 388 -16.60 -18.06 -35.84
N PHE A 389 -16.15 -17.78 -37.08
CA PHE A 389 -16.02 -16.44 -37.63
C PHE A 389 -16.29 -16.43 -39.14
N LEU A 390 -16.60 -15.25 -39.73
CA LEU A 390 -16.73 -15.06 -41.18
C LEU A 390 -15.42 -15.23 -41.98
N ALA A 391 -14.32 -15.60 -41.33
CA ALA A 391 -13.01 -15.68 -41.93
C ALA A 391 -12.84 -16.77 -43.02
N PRO A 392 -13.46 -17.97 -42.95
CA PRO A 392 -13.42 -18.93 -44.06
C PRO A 392 -14.10 -18.38 -45.30
N LEU A 393 -15.24 -17.70 -45.14
CA LEU A 393 -15.96 -17.06 -46.24
C LEU A 393 -15.15 -15.92 -46.87
N GLN A 394 -14.46 -15.10 -46.06
CA GLN A 394 -13.55 -14.07 -46.58
C GLN A 394 -12.34 -14.67 -47.32
N CYS A 395 -11.77 -15.74 -46.77
CA CYS A 395 -10.68 -16.49 -47.37
C CYS A 395 -11.09 -17.04 -48.76
N VAL A 396 -12.21 -17.76 -48.84
CA VAL A 396 -12.75 -18.29 -50.09
C VAL A 396 -13.09 -17.15 -51.08
N ARG A 397 -13.81 -16.11 -50.65
CA ARG A 397 -14.23 -14.99 -51.53
C ARG A 397 -13.05 -14.31 -52.23
N ASN A 398 -11.91 -14.20 -51.56
CA ASN A 398 -10.73 -13.58 -52.14
C ASN A 398 -9.92 -14.57 -52.98
N LEU A 399 -9.74 -15.82 -52.52
CA LEU A 399 -8.98 -16.84 -53.25
C LEU A 399 -9.70 -17.39 -54.49
N VAL A 400 -11.04 -17.34 -54.56
CA VAL A 400 -11.81 -17.68 -55.78
C VAL A 400 -11.44 -16.78 -56.98
N LYS A 401 -10.86 -15.59 -56.73
CA LYS A 401 -10.29 -14.74 -57.79
C LYS A 401 -8.95 -15.25 -58.32
N THR A 402 -8.28 -16.17 -57.62
CA THR A 402 -7.03 -16.79 -58.06
C THR A 402 -7.37 -18.08 -58.83
N THR A 403 -7.16 -18.06 -60.14
CA THR A 403 -7.67 -19.04 -61.13
C THR A 403 -6.96 -20.41 -61.11
N HIS A 404 -6.26 -20.75 -60.03
CA HIS A 404 -5.31 -21.88 -59.97
C HIS A 404 -5.58 -22.89 -58.86
N LEU A 405 -6.66 -22.72 -58.08
CA LEU A 405 -7.03 -23.63 -57.00
C LEU A 405 -8.28 -24.44 -57.32
N THR A 406 -8.25 -25.74 -57.02
CA THR A 406 -9.47 -26.57 -57.01
C THR A 406 -10.37 -26.21 -55.83
N ILE A 407 -11.64 -26.64 -55.87
CA ILE A 407 -12.60 -26.42 -54.79
C ILE A 407 -12.13 -27.12 -53.50
N GLU A 408 -11.58 -28.33 -53.61
CA GLU A 408 -11.00 -29.09 -52.50
C GLU A 408 -9.78 -28.39 -51.88
N GLN A 409 -8.91 -27.81 -52.72
CA GLN A 409 -7.75 -27.04 -52.27
C GLN A 409 -8.16 -25.73 -51.55
N LEU A 410 -9.14 -25.00 -52.09
CA LEU A 410 -9.74 -23.83 -51.42
C LEU A 410 -10.37 -24.21 -50.08
N ALA A 411 -11.08 -25.34 -50.05
CA ALA A 411 -11.69 -25.86 -48.83
C ALA A 411 -10.63 -26.20 -47.79
N SER A 412 -9.65 -27.03 -48.15
CA SER A 412 -8.53 -27.42 -47.27
C SER A 412 -7.81 -26.22 -46.64
N LEU A 413 -7.52 -25.17 -47.42
CA LEU A 413 -6.85 -23.97 -46.95
C LEU A 413 -7.72 -23.12 -46.00
N CYS A 414 -8.98 -22.89 -46.37
CA CYS A 414 -9.88 -21.98 -45.65
C CYS A 414 -10.68 -22.64 -44.50
N ASN A 415 -10.75 -23.96 -44.43
CA ASN A 415 -11.49 -24.71 -43.39
C ASN A 415 -10.98 -24.36 -41.99
N GLN A 416 -11.85 -23.91 -41.08
CA GLN A 416 -11.49 -23.42 -39.74
C GLN A 416 -10.60 -22.16 -39.71
N ALA A 417 -10.48 -21.39 -40.79
CA ALA A 417 -9.80 -20.10 -40.74
C ALA A 417 -10.48 -19.17 -39.71
N THR A 418 -9.72 -18.62 -38.76
CA THR A 418 -10.21 -17.64 -37.76
C THR A 418 -9.99 -16.19 -38.19
N SER A 419 -9.15 -15.97 -39.21
CA SER A 419 -8.80 -14.67 -39.77
C SER A 419 -8.42 -14.78 -41.25
N ASN A 420 -8.19 -13.65 -41.93
CA ASN A 420 -7.69 -13.65 -43.32
C ASN A 420 -6.19 -13.96 -43.46
N HIS A 421 -5.52 -14.45 -42.41
CA HIS A 421 -4.08 -14.69 -42.40
C HIS A 421 -3.68 -15.84 -43.34
N ARG A 422 -4.50 -16.90 -43.44
CA ARG A 422 -4.24 -18.05 -44.34
C ARG A 422 -4.26 -17.66 -45.82
N GLN A 423 -5.24 -16.83 -46.21
CA GLN A 423 -5.32 -16.22 -47.54
C GLN A 423 -4.04 -15.41 -47.84
N LYS A 424 -3.68 -14.46 -46.97
CA LYS A 424 -2.49 -13.61 -47.15
C LYS A 424 -1.19 -14.42 -47.21
N CYS A 425 -1.10 -15.49 -46.42
CA CYS A 425 -0.01 -16.45 -46.47
C CYS A 425 0.07 -17.13 -47.86
N TYR A 426 -1.07 -17.58 -48.40
CA TYR A 426 -1.10 -18.25 -49.70
C TYR A 426 -0.79 -17.30 -50.86
N GLU A 427 -1.40 -16.12 -50.90
CA GLU A 427 -1.09 -15.05 -51.85
C GLU A 427 0.42 -14.72 -51.86
N PHE A 428 1.02 -14.66 -50.67
CA PHE A 428 2.45 -14.43 -50.52
C PHE A 428 3.31 -15.61 -51.02
N THR A 429 2.97 -16.86 -50.71
CA THR A 429 3.74 -18.01 -51.23
C THR A 429 3.65 -18.13 -52.76
N GLN A 430 2.50 -17.82 -53.35
CA GLN A 430 2.32 -17.76 -54.80
C GLN A 430 3.13 -16.64 -55.48
N THR A 431 3.36 -15.51 -54.80
CA THR A 431 4.16 -14.39 -55.34
C THR A 431 5.56 -14.82 -55.78
N PHE A 432 6.16 -15.83 -55.13
CA PHE A 432 7.50 -16.32 -55.48
C PHE A 432 7.52 -17.33 -56.63
N LYS A 433 6.40 -17.98 -56.96
CA LYS A 433 6.32 -19.14 -57.88
C LYS A 433 7.32 -20.27 -57.53
N MET A 434 7.74 -20.38 -56.27
CA MET A 434 8.77 -21.33 -55.82
C MET A 434 8.23 -22.60 -55.18
N PHE A 435 6.94 -22.62 -54.83
CA PHE A 435 6.26 -23.72 -54.17
C PHE A 435 5.07 -24.17 -55.02
N SER A 436 4.73 -25.45 -55.00
CA SER A 436 3.48 -25.93 -55.62
C SER A 436 2.25 -25.37 -54.88
N ALA A 437 1.08 -25.42 -55.52
CA ALA A 437 -0.18 -25.05 -54.86
C ALA A 437 -0.36 -25.84 -53.56
N ASP A 438 -0.15 -27.16 -53.59
CA ASP A 438 -0.31 -28.04 -52.42
C ASP A 438 0.71 -27.77 -51.31
N GLN A 439 1.95 -27.42 -51.66
CA GLN A 439 2.96 -26.98 -50.68
C GLN A 439 2.55 -25.65 -50.02
N GLY A 440 2.06 -24.69 -50.80
CA GLY A 440 1.55 -23.41 -50.29
C GLY A 440 0.32 -23.60 -49.39
N ILE A 441 -0.60 -24.48 -49.76
CA ILE A 441 -1.78 -24.83 -48.96
C ILE A 441 -1.37 -25.54 -47.67
N GLY A 442 -0.56 -26.60 -47.75
CA GLY A 442 -0.11 -27.37 -46.57
C GLY A 442 0.74 -26.56 -45.59
N PHE A 443 1.41 -25.51 -46.07
CA PHE A 443 2.08 -24.51 -45.24
C PHE A 443 1.07 -23.54 -44.61
N CYS A 444 0.17 -22.96 -45.40
CA CYS A 444 -0.74 -21.90 -44.94
C CYS A 444 -1.99 -22.39 -44.17
N ALA A 445 -2.40 -23.65 -44.32
CA ALA A 445 -3.60 -24.21 -43.67
C ALA A 445 -3.49 -24.26 -42.14
N ALA A 446 -2.29 -24.47 -41.58
CA ALA A 446 -2.06 -24.47 -40.13
C ALA A 446 -1.89 -23.05 -39.54
N THR A 447 -1.99 -21.99 -40.35
CA THR A 447 -1.58 -20.65 -39.91
C THR A 447 -2.72 -19.90 -39.20
N HIS A 448 -2.38 -19.33 -38.04
CA HIS A 448 -3.28 -18.54 -37.20
C HIS A 448 -2.83 -17.07 -37.07
N SER A 449 -1.59 -16.75 -37.45
CA SER A 449 -0.96 -15.42 -37.39
C SER A 449 -0.34 -15.05 -38.74
N ASN A 450 0.10 -13.80 -38.91
CA ASN A 450 0.92 -13.41 -40.08
C ASN A 450 2.39 -13.85 -39.95
N GLY A 451 2.77 -14.47 -38.82
CA GLY A 451 4.15 -14.89 -38.52
C GLY A 451 4.81 -15.78 -39.57
N PRO A 452 4.14 -16.79 -40.15
CA PRO A 452 4.72 -17.65 -41.20
C PRO A 452 5.07 -16.86 -42.46
N THR A 453 4.19 -15.92 -42.84
CA THR A 453 4.39 -14.98 -43.95
C THR A 453 5.55 -14.02 -43.68
N GLU A 454 5.61 -13.43 -42.48
CA GLU A 454 6.72 -12.54 -42.10
C GLU A 454 8.06 -13.28 -42.01
N CYS A 455 8.05 -14.52 -41.52
CA CYS A 455 9.21 -15.42 -41.47
C CYS A 455 9.74 -15.72 -42.87
N LEU A 456 8.89 -16.18 -43.80
CA LEU A 456 9.30 -16.42 -45.19
C LEU A 456 9.83 -15.13 -45.86
N LYS A 457 9.15 -13.99 -45.66
CA LYS A 457 9.58 -12.68 -46.18
C LYS A 457 10.95 -12.25 -45.68
N ASN A 458 11.29 -12.60 -44.43
CA ASN A 458 12.57 -12.29 -43.84
C ASN A 458 13.65 -13.27 -44.32
N LEU A 459 13.36 -14.58 -44.32
CA LEU A 459 14.29 -15.62 -44.77
C LEU A 459 14.68 -15.46 -46.26
N PHE A 460 13.72 -15.09 -47.13
CA PHE A 460 13.98 -14.82 -48.55
C PHE A 460 14.99 -13.68 -48.76
N ARG A 461 15.08 -12.72 -47.83
CA ARG A 461 16.04 -11.60 -47.90
C ARG A 461 17.43 -11.97 -47.38
N LEU A 462 17.54 -13.02 -46.58
CA LEU A 462 18.76 -13.41 -45.86
C LEU A 462 19.45 -14.64 -46.47
N THR A 463 18.79 -15.36 -47.38
CA THR A 463 19.28 -16.66 -47.88
C THR A 463 19.22 -16.77 -49.39
N SER A 464 20.04 -17.67 -49.96
CA SER A 464 19.97 -18.00 -51.38
C SER A 464 18.65 -18.70 -51.75
N ILE A 465 18.23 -18.59 -53.01
CA ILE A 465 17.00 -19.23 -53.53
C ILE A 465 16.97 -20.75 -53.26
N GLY A 466 18.12 -21.43 -53.37
CA GLY A 466 18.23 -22.86 -53.06
C GLY A 466 17.96 -23.16 -51.59
N THR A 467 18.59 -22.39 -50.69
CA THR A 467 18.38 -22.49 -49.23
C THR A 467 16.93 -22.21 -48.86
N PHE A 468 16.34 -21.16 -49.44
CA PHE A 468 14.94 -20.79 -49.21
C PHE A 468 13.96 -21.88 -49.62
N LYS A 469 14.18 -22.54 -50.77
CA LYS A 469 13.37 -23.68 -51.23
C LYS A 469 13.51 -24.89 -50.30
N GLN A 470 14.72 -25.19 -49.84
CA GLN A 470 15.00 -26.38 -49.01
C GLN A 470 14.48 -26.24 -47.57
N SER A 471 14.66 -25.06 -46.95
CA SER A 471 14.45 -24.85 -45.50
C SER A 471 13.29 -23.91 -45.16
N GLY A 472 12.75 -23.14 -46.12
CA GLY A 472 11.79 -22.08 -45.83
C GLY A 472 10.45 -22.58 -45.28
N LEU A 473 9.89 -23.63 -45.88
CA LEU A 473 8.63 -24.20 -45.42
C LEU A 473 8.78 -24.87 -44.04
N SER A 474 9.85 -25.63 -43.81
CA SER A 474 10.09 -26.30 -42.53
C SER A 474 10.34 -25.33 -41.38
N LEU A 475 11.12 -24.27 -41.61
CA LEU A 475 11.44 -23.26 -40.58
C LEU A 475 10.23 -22.40 -40.21
N CYS A 476 9.41 -22.02 -41.18
CA CYS A 476 8.40 -20.98 -41.00
C CYS A 476 6.98 -21.50 -40.75
N LYS A 477 6.69 -22.80 -40.90
CA LYS A 477 5.31 -23.37 -40.86
C LYS A 477 4.53 -22.96 -39.62
N ASN A 478 5.18 -23.04 -38.46
CA ASN A 478 4.60 -22.76 -37.15
C ASN A 478 5.09 -21.42 -36.55
N ALA A 479 5.70 -20.55 -37.36
CA ALA A 479 6.30 -19.31 -36.88
C ALA A 479 5.24 -18.31 -36.37
N SER A 480 5.36 -17.86 -35.12
CA SER A 480 4.50 -16.81 -34.56
C SER A 480 4.89 -15.40 -35.03
N SER A 481 6.10 -15.23 -35.55
CA SER A 481 6.69 -13.95 -35.98
C SER A 481 7.86 -14.18 -36.96
N LYS A 482 8.52 -13.12 -37.42
CA LYS A 482 9.78 -13.18 -38.18
C LYS A 482 11.01 -13.75 -37.44
N ILE A 483 10.90 -14.17 -36.17
CA ILE A 483 12.06 -14.55 -35.35
C ILE A 483 12.78 -15.84 -35.82
N PRO A 484 12.10 -16.94 -36.24
CA PRO A 484 12.78 -18.13 -36.75
C PRO A 484 13.75 -17.85 -37.90
N ALA A 485 13.40 -16.94 -38.81
CA ALA A 485 14.29 -16.49 -39.89
C ALA A 485 15.53 -15.74 -39.38
N LYS A 486 15.38 -14.87 -38.35
CA LYS A 486 16.51 -14.20 -37.71
C LYS A 486 17.40 -15.17 -36.92
N CYS A 487 16.80 -16.16 -36.26
CA CYS A 487 17.54 -17.24 -35.61
C CYS A 487 18.35 -18.02 -36.64
N PHE A 488 17.74 -18.40 -37.77
CA PHE A 488 18.41 -19.13 -38.84
C PHE A 488 19.63 -18.36 -39.35
N ASP A 489 19.46 -17.07 -39.64
CA ASP A 489 20.53 -16.16 -40.08
C ASP A 489 21.68 -16.07 -39.04
N ALA A 490 21.35 -15.87 -37.77
CA ALA A 490 22.31 -15.83 -36.67
C ALA A 490 22.96 -17.19 -36.33
N ALA A 491 22.42 -18.31 -36.83
CA ALA A 491 22.98 -19.63 -36.57
C ALA A 491 24.32 -19.82 -37.30
N PRO A 492 25.37 -20.37 -36.66
CA PRO A 492 26.71 -20.42 -37.24
C PRO A 492 26.78 -21.14 -38.59
N SER A 493 27.64 -20.66 -39.49
CA SER A 493 27.82 -21.20 -40.84
C SER A 493 28.36 -22.64 -40.88
N LYS A 494 28.91 -23.16 -39.77
CA LYS A 494 29.34 -24.56 -39.63
C LYS A 494 28.18 -25.56 -39.63
N TYR A 495 26.94 -25.11 -39.42
CA TYR A 495 25.73 -25.94 -39.52
C TYR A 495 25.19 -25.91 -40.95
N SER A 496 24.77 -27.07 -41.46
CA SER A 496 24.05 -27.16 -42.72
C SER A 496 22.71 -26.41 -42.66
N ASN A 497 22.16 -26.05 -43.82
CA ASN A 497 20.86 -25.37 -43.90
C ASN A 497 19.71 -26.20 -43.31
N ILE A 498 19.84 -27.53 -43.25
CA ILE A 498 18.85 -28.42 -42.61
C ILE A 498 18.97 -28.29 -41.09
N GLU A 499 20.17 -28.38 -40.53
CA GLU A 499 20.41 -28.24 -39.08
C GLU A 499 20.04 -26.83 -38.58
N ARG A 500 20.37 -25.77 -39.34
CA ARG A 500 19.92 -24.40 -39.04
C ARG A 500 18.40 -24.28 -39.06
N SER A 501 17.72 -24.95 -40.00
CA SER A 501 16.24 -24.99 -40.05
C SER A 501 15.66 -25.72 -38.86
N PHE A 502 16.26 -26.83 -38.43
CA PHE A 502 15.80 -27.62 -37.29
C PHE A 502 16.00 -26.87 -35.97
N LEU A 503 17.21 -26.33 -35.76
CA LEU A 503 17.59 -25.52 -34.60
C LEU A 503 16.60 -24.38 -34.34
N CYS A 504 16.25 -23.65 -35.40
CA CYS A 504 15.45 -22.43 -35.30
C CYS A 504 13.94 -22.62 -35.56
N ASN A 505 13.48 -23.84 -35.82
CA ASN A 505 12.05 -24.12 -35.94
C ASN A 505 11.32 -23.77 -34.63
N GLU A 506 10.20 -23.05 -34.74
CA GLU A 506 9.40 -22.53 -33.62
C GLU A 506 10.16 -21.61 -32.65
N ALA A 507 11.31 -21.05 -33.04
CA ALA A 507 12.10 -20.17 -32.19
C ALA A 507 11.36 -18.86 -31.84
N SER A 508 11.18 -18.62 -30.54
CA SER A 508 10.62 -17.38 -29.97
C SER A 508 11.67 -16.28 -29.75
N SER A 509 12.96 -16.60 -29.85
CA SER A 509 14.10 -15.69 -29.72
C SER A 509 15.25 -16.11 -30.65
N ILE A 510 16.36 -15.38 -30.63
CA ILE A 510 17.62 -15.77 -31.30
C ILE A 510 18.52 -16.66 -30.43
N GLU A 511 18.05 -17.04 -29.23
CA GLU A 511 18.87 -17.81 -28.27
C GLU A 511 19.21 -19.24 -28.72
N PRO A 512 18.40 -19.98 -29.53
CA PRO A 512 18.83 -21.26 -30.10
C PRO A 512 20.13 -21.12 -30.93
N ALA A 513 20.24 -20.07 -31.74
CA ALA A 513 21.43 -19.78 -32.52
C ALA A 513 22.66 -19.46 -31.64
N LYS A 514 22.47 -18.70 -30.55
CA LYS A 514 23.54 -18.45 -29.58
C LYS A 514 23.96 -19.71 -28.83
N CYS A 515 23.01 -20.57 -28.43
CA CYS A 515 23.28 -21.86 -27.83
C CYS A 515 24.12 -22.75 -28.78
N ALA A 516 23.81 -22.77 -30.08
CA ALA A 516 24.59 -23.48 -31.09
C ALA A 516 25.96 -22.84 -31.41
N SER A 517 26.19 -21.57 -31.04
CA SER A 517 27.49 -20.90 -31.23
C SER A 517 28.59 -21.41 -30.29
N ILE A 518 28.20 -21.95 -29.12
CA ILE A 518 29.13 -22.56 -28.15
C ILE A 518 29.60 -23.90 -28.70
N THR A 519 30.90 -24.08 -28.95
CA THR A 519 31.41 -25.34 -29.51
C THR A 519 31.49 -26.43 -28.45
N ILE A 520 30.74 -27.52 -28.63
CA ILE A 520 30.75 -28.72 -27.78
C ILE A 520 31.40 -29.86 -28.59
N SER A 521 32.68 -30.15 -28.35
CA SER A 521 33.44 -31.14 -29.13
C SER A 521 32.93 -32.59 -29.02
N ARG A 522 32.10 -32.88 -28.00
CA ARG A 522 31.48 -34.20 -27.76
C ARG A 522 30.17 -34.44 -28.52
N LEU A 523 29.63 -33.44 -29.20
CA LEU A 523 28.36 -33.55 -29.93
C LEU A 523 28.59 -33.25 -31.42
N SER A 524 27.92 -34.01 -32.28
CA SER A 524 27.78 -33.64 -33.68
C SER A 524 26.94 -32.38 -33.85
N HIS A 525 27.05 -31.73 -35.01
CA HIS A 525 26.25 -30.55 -35.33
C HIS A 525 24.73 -30.85 -35.31
N ALA A 526 24.33 -32.05 -35.75
CA ALA A 526 22.95 -32.52 -35.69
C ALA A 526 22.46 -32.63 -34.24
N GLU A 527 23.20 -33.31 -33.36
CA GLU A 527 22.86 -33.47 -31.94
C GLU A 527 22.82 -32.12 -31.20
N GLN A 528 23.76 -31.22 -31.49
CA GLN A 528 23.74 -29.88 -30.91
C GLN A 528 22.55 -29.06 -31.41
N SER A 529 22.09 -29.25 -32.66
CA SER A 529 20.87 -28.62 -33.16
C SER A 529 19.62 -29.11 -32.40
N VAL A 530 19.61 -30.38 -31.94
CA VAL A 530 18.55 -30.95 -31.09
C VAL A 530 18.61 -30.43 -29.66
N LEU A 531 19.82 -30.33 -29.08
CA LEU A 531 20.04 -29.77 -27.74
C LEU A 531 19.55 -28.32 -27.63
N CYS A 532 19.88 -27.50 -28.63
CA CYS A 532 19.61 -26.06 -28.63
C CYS A 532 18.26 -25.67 -29.26
N ASN A 533 17.53 -26.60 -29.90
CA ASN A 533 16.18 -26.33 -30.40
C ASN A 533 15.27 -25.82 -29.26
N LYS A 534 14.55 -24.71 -29.51
CA LYS A 534 13.69 -24.02 -28.54
C LYS A 534 14.39 -23.54 -27.24
N ALA A 535 15.73 -23.46 -27.22
CA ALA A 535 16.44 -22.89 -26.08
C ALA A 535 16.07 -21.42 -25.86
N SER A 536 15.78 -21.06 -24.60
CA SER A 536 15.50 -19.67 -24.17
C SER A 536 16.75 -18.91 -23.73
N SER A 537 17.91 -19.57 -23.71
CA SER A 537 19.22 -19.02 -23.34
C SER A 537 20.34 -19.96 -23.83
N ILE A 538 21.59 -19.62 -23.58
CA ILE A 538 22.76 -20.47 -23.85
C ILE A 538 22.93 -21.67 -22.87
N GLN A 539 22.09 -21.78 -21.83
CA GLN A 539 22.28 -22.73 -20.73
C GLN A 539 22.26 -24.22 -21.12
N PRO A 540 21.47 -24.70 -22.12
CA PRO A 540 21.57 -26.09 -22.58
C PRO A 540 22.97 -26.47 -23.08
N ALA A 541 23.67 -25.55 -23.74
CA ALA A 541 25.04 -25.78 -24.23
C ALA A 541 26.06 -25.76 -23.08
N LEU A 542 25.93 -24.85 -22.12
CA LEU A 542 26.78 -24.83 -20.92
C LEU A 542 26.58 -26.09 -20.06
N CYS A 543 25.34 -26.53 -19.90
CA CYS A 543 25.02 -27.82 -19.26
C CYS A 543 25.75 -28.96 -19.99
N ALA A 544 25.67 -29.03 -21.32
CA ALA A 544 26.32 -30.09 -22.09
C ALA A 544 27.85 -30.10 -21.94
N LEU A 545 28.51 -28.93 -21.87
CA LEU A 545 29.94 -28.82 -21.60
C LEU A 545 30.34 -29.39 -20.23
N GLU A 546 29.55 -29.12 -19.20
CA GLU A 546 29.80 -29.56 -17.81
C GLU A 546 29.41 -31.03 -17.54
N THR A 547 28.91 -31.77 -18.54
CA THR A 547 28.50 -33.18 -18.33
C THR A 547 29.70 -34.12 -18.13
N PRO A 548 29.59 -35.15 -17.27
CA PRO A 548 30.66 -36.13 -17.10
C PRO A 548 30.95 -36.89 -18.41
N HIS A 549 32.23 -37.24 -18.63
CA HIS A 549 32.71 -37.93 -19.84
C HIS A 549 32.09 -39.31 -20.09
N LYS A 550 31.49 -39.93 -19.07
CA LYS A 550 30.84 -41.26 -19.16
C LYS A 550 29.53 -41.26 -19.95
N LEU A 551 28.88 -40.12 -20.14
CA LEU A 551 27.60 -40.03 -20.87
C LEU A 551 27.83 -40.03 -22.39
N SER A 552 26.96 -40.75 -23.10
CA SER A 552 26.88 -40.72 -24.57
C SER A 552 26.37 -39.35 -25.08
N SER A 553 26.54 -39.07 -26.37
CA SER A 553 26.05 -37.82 -26.98
C SER A 553 24.53 -37.70 -26.88
N GLU A 554 23.78 -38.79 -27.11
CA GLU A 554 22.33 -38.85 -26.92
C GLU A 554 21.91 -38.58 -25.46
N GLU A 555 22.62 -39.16 -24.49
CA GLU A 555 22.38 -38.95 -23.06
C GLU A 555 22.62 -37.49 -22.63
N ILE A 556 23.68 -36.85 -23.15
CA ILE A 556 23.97 -35.42 -22.94
C ILE A 556 22.83 -34.57 -23.48
N VAL A 557 22.38 -34.85 -24.71
CA VAL A 557 21.23 -34.14 -25.32
C VAL A 557 19.99 -34.33 -24.46
N HIS A 558 19.66 -35.55 -24.04
CA HIS A 558 18.46 -35.82 -23.25
C HIS A 558 18.50 -35.18 -21.85
N LEU A 559 19.67 -35.14 -21.19
CA LEU A 559 19.88 -34.50 -19.89
C LEU A 559 19.75 -32.98 -19.95
N CYS A 560 20.39 -32.34 -20.93
CA CYS A 560 20.56 -30.89 -20.99
C CYS A 560 19.53 -30.15 -21.88
N ARG A 561 18.70 -30.86 -22.66
CA ARG A 561 17.64 -30.23 -23.46
C ARG A 561 16.65 -29.49 -22.56
N HIS A 562 16.45 -28.21 -22.86
CA HIS A 562 15.67 -27.24 -22.06
C HIS A 562 16.25 -26.91 -20.66
N ALA A 563 17.52 -27.22 -20.38
CA ALA A 563 18.16 -26.80 -19.13
C ALA A 563 18.20 -25.27 -19.00
N GLN A 564 17.83 -24.77 -17.82
CA GLN A 564 17.85 -23.34 -17.47
C GLN A 564 19.13 -22.93 -16.74
N ASP A 565 19.96 -23.89 -16.34
CA ASP A 565 21.20 -23.75 -15.59
C ASP A 565 22.10 -24.96 -15.90
N ILE A 566 23.37 -24.94 -15.48
CA ILE A 566 24.32 -26.07 -15.52
C ILE A 566 24.06 -27.13 -14.42
N ILE A 567 23.08 -26.90 -13.53
CA ILE A 567 22.76 -27.80 -12.42
C ILE A 567 22.44 -29.26 -12.83
N PRO A 568 21.68 -29.56 -13.92
CA PRO A 568 21.48 -30.94 -14.37
C PRO A 568 22.79 -31.68 -14.64
N ALA A 569 23.80 -31.00 -15.20
CA ALA A 569 25.12 -31.55 -15.43
C ALA A 569 25.90 -31.77 -14.13
N LYS A 570 25.84 -30.82 -13.17
CA LYS A 570 26.43 -30.98 -11.82
C LYS A 570 25.78 -32.12 -11.03
N CYS A 571 24.47 -32.28 -11.13
CA CYS A 571 23.74 -33.43 -10.60
C CYS A 571 24.27 -34.73 -11.23
N ALA A 572 24.39 -34.78 -12.55
CA ALA A 572 24.88 -35.95 -13.26
C ALA A 572 26.33 -36.29 -12.92
N LEU A 573 27.20 -35.28 -12.76
CA LEU A 573 28.59 -35.43 -12.33
C LEU A 573 28.68 -36.08 -10.95
N ILE A 574 27.89 -35.59 -9.98
CA ILE A 574 27.83 -36.17 -8.62
C ILE A 574 27.31 -37.61 -8.67
N ALA A 575 26.20 -37.89 -9.36
CA ALA A 575 25.69 -39.25 -9.48
C ALA A 575 26.71 -40.21 -10.15
N SER A 576 27.44 -39.73 -11.15
CA SER A 576 28.45 -40.51 -11.91
C SER A 576 29.72 -40.85 -11.12
N THR A 577 29.87 -40.35 -9.88
CA THR A 577 30.96 -40.73 -8.96
C THR A 577 30.89 -42.21 -8.57
N SER A 578 29.68 -42.77 -8.45
CA SER A 578 29.47 -44.20 -8.26
C SER A 578 29.48 -44.92 -9.61
N SER A 579 30.33 -45.93 -9.76
CA SER A 579 30.31 -46.83 -10.92
C SER A 579 29.10 -47.77 -10.96
N PHE A 580 28.33 -47.85 -9.88
CA PHE A 580 27.16 -48.73 -9.76
C PHE A 580 25.86 -48.12 -10.30
N ILE A 581 25.85 -46.84 -10.70
CA ILE A 581 24.67 -46.19 -11.27
C ILE A 581 24.79 -46.18 -12.81
N PRO A 582 23.86 -46.84 -13.55
CA PRO A 582 23.83 -46.75 -15.01
C PRO A 582 23.61 -45.32 -15.51
N SER A 583 24.24 -44.95 -16.62
CA SER A 583 24.15 -43.61 -17.22
C SER A 583 22.71 -43.18 -17.52
N ALA A 584 21.86 -44.10 -18.01
CA ALA A 584 20.43 -43.85 -18.22
C ALA A 584 19.70 -43.42 -16.92
N VAL A 585 20.04 -44.01 -15.77
CA VAL A 585 19.47 -43.64 -14.46
C VAL A 585 19.98 -42.26 -14.02
N VAL A 586 21.26 -41.94 -14.28
CA VAL A 586 21.81 -40.60 -14.04
C VAL A 586 21.04 -39.54 -14.84
N VAL A 587 20.77 -39.81 -16.12
CA VAL A 587 20.01 -38.92 -16.99
C VAL A 587 18.56 -38.76 -16.50
N GLU A 588 17.86 -39.86 -16.19
CA GLU A 588 16.48 -39.80 -15.69
C GLU A 588 16.35 -38.99 -14.40
N LEU A 589 17.26 -39.23 -13.46
CA LEU A 589 17.31 -38.58 -12.14
C LEU A 589 17.59 -37.07 -12.24
N CYS A 590 18.54 -36.68 -13.10
CA CYS A 590 19.04 -35.31 -13.17
C CYS A 590 18.38 -34.44 -14.26
N GLN A 591 17.61 -35.03 -15.18
CA GLN A 591 16.88 -34.26 -16.19
C GLN A 591 15.83 -33.34 -15.54
N LYS A 592 15.99 -32.03 -15.77
CA LYS A 592 15.25 -30.91 -15.15
C LYS A 592 15.56 -30.68 -13.66
N ALA A 593 16.64 -31.24 -13.11
CA ALA A 593 17.03 -30.98 -11.73
C ALA A 593 17.42 -29.51 -11.52
N THR A 594 16.78 -28.86 -10.54
CA THR A 594 17.08 -27.47 -10.10
C THR A 594 18.07 -27.41 -8.94
N THR A 595 18.44 -28.56 -8.37
CA THR A 595 19.51 -28.71 -7.36
C THR A 595 20.34 -29.96 -7.64
N THR A 596 21.46 -30.13 -6.92
CA THR A 596 22.24 -31.39 -6.93
C THR A 596 21.66 -32.45 -5.99
N THR A 597 20.55 -32.16 -5.32
CA THR A 597 19.96 -33.01 -4.29
C THR A 597 19.52 -34.40 -4.78
N PRO A 598 18.93 -34.57 -5.98
CA PRO A 598 18.54 -35.89 -6.46
C PRO A 598 19.70 -36.90 -6.51
N ALA A 599 20.87 -36.47 -6.98
CA ALA A 599 22.08 -37.29 -7.00
C ALA A 599 22.55 -37.69 -5.58
N LYS A 600 22.54 -36.74 -4.64
CA LYS A 600 22.95 -36.95 -3.25
C LYS A 600 21.99 -37.89 -2.50
N CYS A 601 20.69 -37.75 -2.77
CA CYS A 601 19.68 -38.69 -2.32
C CYS A 601 20.01 -40.12 -2.78
N LEU A 602 20.26 -40.32 -4.08
CA LEU A 602 20.55 -41.64 -4.62
C LEU A 602 21.84 -42.25 -4.03
N LEU A 603 22.90 -41.44 -3.90
CA LEU A 603 24.14 -41.87 -3.24
C LEU A 603 23.93 -42.24 -1.76
N SER A 604 23.05 -41.55 -1.03
CA SER A 604 22.72 -41.87 0.37
C SER A 604 21.94 -43.18 0.52
N PHE A 605 21.11 -43.55 -0.46
CA PHE A 605 20.49 -44.89 -0.52
C PHE A 605 21.54 -45.97 -0.81
N LEU A 606 22.44 -45.72 -1.77
CA LEU A 606 23.52 -46.66 -2.12
C LEU A 606 24.53 -46.86 -0.98
N SER A 607 24.89 -45.81 -0.23
CA SER A 607 25.78 -45.94 0.94
C SER A 607 25.17 -46.80 2.05
N LYS A 608 23.83 -46.90 2.10
CA LYS A 608 23.07 -47.81 2.98
C LYS A 608 22.85 -49.20 2.36
N ARG A 609 23.50 -49.50 1.22
CA ARG A 609 23.37 -50.76 0.45
C ARG A 609 21.94 -51.07 -0.03
N ALA A 610 21.09 -50.06 -0.21
CA ALA A 610 19.78 -50.24 -0.81
C ALA A 610 19.92 -50.55 -2.31
N ALA A 611 19.10 -51.48 -2.82
CA ALA A 611 19.05 -51.77 -4.25
C ALA A 611 18.44 -50.61 -5.04
N LEU A 612 18.95 -50.34 -6.25
CA LEU A 612 18.38 -49.38 -7.18
C LEU A 612 17.03 -49.90 -7.69
N SER A 613 15.95 -49.17 -7.40
CA SER A 613 14.62 -49.45 -7.93
C SER A 613 14.00 -48.18 -8.52
N PRO A 614 13.04 -48.30 -9.47
CA PRO A 614 12.33 -47.14 -10.02
C PRO A 614 11.65 -46.27 -8.94
N GLN A 615 11.25 -46.87 -7.81
CA GLN A 615 10.67 -46.15 -6.67
C GLN A 615 11.71 -45.25 -5.99
N VAL A 616 12.95 -45.73 -5.79
CA VAL A 616 14.05 -44.93 -5.22
C VAL A 616 14.46 -43.82 -6.18
N ILE A 617 14.52 -44.09 -7.50
CA ILE A 617 14.85 -43.09 -8.52
C ILE A 617 13.78 -41.99 -8.55
N SER A 618 12.50 -42.35 -8.58
CA SER A 618 11.37 -41.40 -8.55
C SER A 618 11.34 -40.57 -7.27
N HIS A 619 11.55 -41.20 -6.10
CA HIS A 619 11.64 -40.51 -4.81
C HIS A 619 12.81 -39.51 -4.79
N CYS A 620 14.01 -39.93 -5.21
CA CYS A 620 15.16 -39.04 -5.25
C CYS A 620 15.04 -37.94 -6.32
N ARG A 621 14.37 -38.17 -7.44
CA ARG A 621 14.08 -37.13 -8.44
C ARG A 621 13.24 -35.98 -7.87
N GLN A 622 12.40 -36.28 -6.87
CA GLN A 622 11.59 -35.30 -6.14
C GLN A 622 12.26 -34.78 -4.86
N ALA A 623 13.46 -35.26 -4.52
CA ALA A 623 14.15 -34.86 -3.29
C ALA A 623 14.63 -33.41 -3.36
N PHE A 624 14.21 -32.62 -2.38
CA PHE A 624 14.68 -31.26 -2.14
C PHE A 624 15.56 -31.23 -0.88
N SER A 625 16.54 -30.34 -0.88
CA SER A 625 17.41 -30.12 0.27
C SER A 625 16.63 -29.45 1.40
N ILE A 626 16.79 -29.95 2.63
CA ILE A 626 16.14 -29.50 3.85
C ILE A 626 17.26 -29.23 4.86
N PRO A 627 17.30 -28.10 5.58
CA PRO A 627 18.32 -27.87 6.59
C PRO A 627 18.11 -28.81 7.77
N THR A 628 19.08 -29.68 8.06
CA THR A 628 19.00 -30.67 9.14
C THR A 628 20.10 -30.56 10.20
N SER A 629 21.19 -29.84 9.92
CA SER A 629 22.25 -29.66 10.92
C SER A 629 22.94 -28.32 10.90
N LEU A 630 23.49 -27.92 12.05
CA LEU A 630 24.44 -26.82 12.16
C LEU A 630 25.87 -27.34 12.30
N ALA A 631 26.85 -26.58 11.80
CA ALA A 631 28.23 -26.70 12.24
C ALA A 631 28.89 -25.32 12.36
N VAL A 632 29.87 -25.19 13.27
CA VAL A 632 30.75 -24.01 13.35
C VAL A 632 31.80 -24.16 12.26
N ASN A 633 31.66 -23.43 11.16
CA ASN A 633 32.59 -23.49 10.02
C ASN A 633 33.91 -22.76 10.34
N LYS A 634 33.84 -21.60 11.00
CA LYS A 634 35.02 -20.80 11.33
C LYS A 634 34.88 -20.10 12.67
N VAL A 635 35.98 -20.04 13.42
CA VAL A 635 36.16 -19.16 14.57
C VAL A 635 37.35 -18.25 14.28
N THR A 636 37.22 -16.96 14.55
CA THR A 636 38.33 -16.00 14.50
C THR A 636 38.35 -15.15 15.77
N HIS A 637 39.53 -14.68 16.17
CA HIS A 637 39.74 -13.84 17.35
C HIS A 637 40.61 -12.65 17.00
N ALA A 638 40.34 -11.48 17.56
CA ALA A 638 41.13 -10.27 17.27
C ALA A 638 42.48 -10.22 18.01
N CYS A 639 42.64 -11.03 19.07
CA CYS A 639 43.79 -10.98 19.97
C CYS A 639 44.82 -12.07 19.66
N PRO A 640 46.09 -11.95 20.10
CA PRO A 640 47.11 -13.00 19.93
C PRO A 640 46.77 -14.31 20.67
N SER A 641 46.00 -14.23 21.75
CA SER A 641 45.49 -15.37 22.52
C SER A 641 44.08 -15.07 23.02
N ILE A 642 43.26 -16.11 23.17
CA ILE A 642 41.89 -15.96 23.69
C ILE A 642 41.96 -15.70 25.20
N SER A 643 41.92 -14.42 25.59
CA SER A 643 41.85 -13.93 26.97
C SER A 643 40.44 -13.43 27.33
N PRO A 644 40.15 -13.06 28.59
CA PRO A 644 39.01 -12.22 28.91
C PRO A 644 38.95 -10.99 28.00
N ASP A 645 37.73 -10.56 27.72
CA ASP A 645 37.37 -9.43 26.85
C ASP A 645 37.82 -9.53 25.38
N CYS A 646 38.50 -10.61 24.98
CA CYS A 646 38.90 -10.81 23.60
C CYS A 646 37.66 -11.03 22.69
N PRO A 647 37.43 -10.19 21.67
CA PRO A 647 36.30 -10.36 20.77
C PRO A 647 36.55 -11.52 19.80
N LEU A 648 35.59 -12.45 19.78
CA LEU A 648 35.54 -13.60 18.92
C LEU A 648 34.45 -13.42 17.87
N THR A 649 34.64 -14.02 16.70
CA THR A 649 33.65 -14.11 15.65
C THR A 649 33.44 -15.58 15.27
N PHE A 650 32.20 -16.05 15.33
CA PHE A 650 31.80 -17.41 15.00
C PHE A 650 30.92 -17.40 13.75
N ILE A 651 31.36 -18.13 12.72
CA ILE A 651 30.61 -18.34 11.49
C ILE A 651 29.98 -19.73 11.57
N VAL A 652 28.67 -19.77 11.80
CA VAL A 652 27.88 -20.99 11.89
C VAL A 652 27.16 -21.20 10.56
N GLN A 653 27.16 -22.44 10.06
CA GLN A 653 26.53 -22.78 8.78
C GLN A 653 25.46 -23.85 8.96
N ALA A 654 24.39 -23.72 8.18
CA ALA A 654 23.36 -24.74 8.01
C ALA A 654 23.78 -25.74 6.92
N PHE A 655 23.50 -27.01 7.16
CA PHE A 655 23.76 -28.12 6.26
C PHE A 655 22.49 -28.93 6.00
N ASP A 656 22.37 -29.47 4.80
CA ASP A 656 21.22 -30.26 4.37
C ASP A 656 21.23 -31.70 4.92
N GLN A 657 20.21 -32.51 4.60
CA GLN A 657 20.13 -33.92 5.04
C GLN A 657 21.22 -34.84 4.46
N TYR A 658 22.05 -34.35 3.53
CA TYR A 658 23.17 -35.07 2.92
C TYR A 658 24.53 -34.56 3.41
N GLY A 659 24.56 -33.47 4.20
CA GLY A 659 25.77 -32.90 4.79
C GLY A 659 26.39 -31.76 3.98
N ASP A 660 25.68 -31.19 3.01
CA ASP A 660 26.16 -30.07 2.19
C ASP A 660 25.67 -28.71 2.70
N HIS A 661 26.44 -27.65 2.43
CA HIS A 661 26.08 -26.28 2.83
C HIS A 661 24.74 -25.84 2.21
N PHE A 662 23.76 -25.53 3.05
CA PHE A 662 22.40 -25.22 2.65
C PHE A 662 22.22 -23.71 2.41
N SER A 663 22.78 -23.23 1.30
CA SER A 663 22.90 -21.80 0.97
C SER A 663 21.58 -21.07 0.69
N SER A 664 20.46 -21.77 0.49
CA SER A 664 19.14 -21.14 0.24
C SER A 664 18.42 -20.64 1.50
N LEU A 665 18.92 -20.95 2.70
CA LEU A 665 18.34 -20.48 3.96
C LEU A 665 18.70 -19.01 4.21
N ASN A 666 17.72 -18.13 3.99
CA ASN A 666 17.80 -16.68 4.25
C ASN A 666 16.87 -16.22 5.39
N GLU A 667 16.08 -17.14 5.94
CA GLU A 667 15.16 -16.88 7.04
C GLU A 667 15.53 -17.72 8.26
N GLY A 668 15.09 -17.27 9.43
CA GLY A 668 15.44 -17.89 10.71
C GLY A 668 16.58 -17.20 11.45
N VAL A 669 16.78 -17.67 12.68
CA VAL A 669 17.83 -17.21 13.58
C VAL A 669 18.54 -18.41 14.20
N VAL A 670 19.85 -18.25 14.41
CA VAL A 670 20.64 -19.07 15.32
C VAL A 670 20.75 -18.30 16.64
N ARG A 671 20.49 -18.97 17.76
CA ARG A 671 20.70 -18.46 19.12
C ARG A 671 21.99 -19.09 19.67
N VAL A 672 22.81 -18.30 20.37
CA VAL A 672 23.98 -18.81 21.09
C VAL A 672 23.74 -18.82 22.60
N THR A 673 24.06 -19.95 23.24
CA THR A 673 24.05 -20.10 24.70
C THR A 673 25.39 -20.66 25.17
N VAL A 674 25.94 -20.07 26.23
CA VAL A 674 27.28 -20.38 26.74
C VAL A 674 27.16 -20.97 28.15
N SER A 675 27.76 -22.15 28.36
CA SER A 675 27.90 -22.78 29.68
C SER A 675 29.38 -22.88 30.07
N LYS A 676 29.69 -22.70 31.36
CA LYS A 676 31.05 -22.89 31.89
C LYS A 676 31.23 -24.37 32.25
N ASN A 677 32.32 -24.98 31.80
CA ASN A 677 32.63 -26.39 32.04
C ASN A 677 33.24 -26.56 33.44
N THR A 678 32.43 -26.43 34.49
CA THR A 678 32.83 -26.70 35.89
C THR A 678 32.69 -28.18 36.19
N SER A 679 33.81 -28.89 36.37
CA SER A 679 33.88 -30.35 36.28
C SER A 679 33.33 -31.14 37.47
N THR A 680 32.63 -30.52 38.44
CA THR A 680 32.34 -31.17 39.74
C THR A 680 30.99 -30.84 40.41
N THR A 681 30.16 -29.92 39.88
CA THR A 681 28.90 -29.52 40.52
C THR A 681 27.65 -30.04 39.79
N PRO A 682 26.69 -30.69 40.48
CA PRO A 682 25.44 -31.17 39.86
C PRO A 682 24.61 -30.06 39.20
N THR A 683 23.90 -30.45 38.15
CA THR A 683 23.39 -29.56 37.08
C THR A 683 22.10 -28.79 37.38
N SER A 684 21.60 -28.76 38.63
CA SER A 684 20.23 -28.29 38.91
C SER A 684 20.03 -26.77 38.94
N ASP A 685 21.06 -25.96 39.20
CA ASP A 685 20.89 -24.51 39.51
C ASP A 685 21.80 -23.54 38.72
N VAL A 686 22.49 -24.00 37.68
CA VAL A 686 23.42 -23.15 36.90
C VAL A 686 22.66 -22.29 35.85
N ARG A 687 21.73 -21.45 36.32
CA ARG A 687 21.24 -20.26 35.57
C ARG A 687 22.15 -19.05 35.72
N TYR A 688 23.30 -19.19 36.39
CA TYR A 688 24.41 -18.26 36.22
C TYR A 688 24.97 -18.41 34.79
N SER A 689 24.33 -17.70 33.86
CA SER A 689 24.85 -17.46 32.53
C SER A 689 26.29 -16.99 32.66
N ALA A 690 27.24 -17.73 32.10
CA ALA A 690 28.62 -17.27 31.99
C ALA A 690 28.60 -15.85 31.44
N ARG A 691 29.27 -14.89 32.12
CA ARG A 691 29.25 -13.49 31.71
C ARG A 691 29.95 -13.39 30.35
N PHE A 692 29.17 -13.40 29.28
CA PHE A 692 29.61 -13.09 27.93
C PHE A 692 28.87 -11.86 27.44
N SER A 693 29.53 -11.04 26.63
CA SER A 693 28.93 -9.91 25.93
C SER A 693 29.01 -10.11 24.42
N GLY A 694 28.07 -9.52 23.69
CA GLY A 694 27.93 -9.67 22.24
C GLY A 694 26.51 -10.09 21.83
N GLY A 695 26.25 -10.19 20.54
CA GLY A 695 24.95 -10.60 20.02
C GLY A 695 24.64 -12.06 20.34
N SER A 696 23.60 -12.34 21.12
CA SER A 696 23.15 -13.70 21.44
C SER A 696 22.33 -14.37 20.32
N ILE A 697 22.02 -13.63 19.26
CA ILE A 697 21.19 -14.07 18.13
C ILE A 697 21.80 -13.54 16.82
N ALA A 698 21.95 -14.42 15.83
CA ALA A 698 22.33 -14.06 14.46
C ALA A 698 21.28 -14.60 13.47
N LYS A 699 20.93 -13.80 12.45
CA LYS A 699 20.07 -14.26 11.34
C LYS A 699 20.89 -15.06 10.33
N PHE A 700 20.24 -15.97 9.61
CA PHE A 700 20.87 -16.57 8.43
C PHE A 700 20.93 -15.57 7.27
N ALA A 701 22.05 -15.61 6.56
CA ALA A 701 22.23 -15.03 5.23
C ALA A 701 23.00 -16.06 4.38
N ASN A 702 22.41 -16.49 3.28
CA ASN A 702 22.93 -17.56 2.41
C ASN A 702 23.38 -18.82 3.19
N GLY A 703 22.52 -19.35 4.07
CA GLY A 703 22.81 -20.52 4.90
C GLY A 703 23.86 -20.31 6.00
N THR A 704 24.28 -19.07 6.25
CA THR A 704 25.35 -18.73 7.21
C THR A 704 24.84 -17.73 8.24
N ALA A 705 25.07 -17.99 9.54
CA ALA A 705 24.79 -17.08 10.63
C ALA A 705 26.11 -16.62 11.27
N ASN A 706 26.34 -15.30 11.30
CA ASN A 706 27.58 -14.72 11.79
C ASN A 706 27.37 -14.05 13.16
N PHE A 707 28.07 -14.54 14.18
CA PHE A 707 28.11 -13.93 15.51
C PHE A 707 29.42 -13.20 15.68
N SER A 708 29.40 -11.87 15.58
CA SER A 708 30.56 -11.01 15.82
C SER A 708 30.61 -10.49 17.27
N GLU A 709 31.80 -10.09 17.70
CA GLU A 709 32.05 -9.43 19.00
C GLU A 709 31.64 -10.23 20.25
N LEU A 710 31.59 -11.57 20.16
CA LEU A 710 31.37 -12.42 21.33
C LEU A 710 32.62 -12.41 22.21
N GLN A 711 32.49 -11.89 23.43
CA GLN A 711 33.58 -11.77 24.41
C GLN A 711 33.23 -12.55 25.68
N PHE A 712 34.19 -13.28 26.24
CA PHE A 712 34.09 -13.90 27.56
C PHE A 712 34.65 -12.94 28.62
N LYS A 713 33.95 -12.70 29.74
CA LYS A 713 34.40 -11.78 30.80
C LYS A 713 35.30 -12.42 31.86
N GLU A 714 35.63 -13.70 31.73
CA GLU A 714 36.44 -14.43 32.70
C GLU A 714 37.19 -15.60 32.03
N ALA A 715 38.28 -16.03 32.65
CA ALA A 715 39.03 -17.20 32.23
C ALA A 715 38.27 -18.51 32.52
N GLY A 716 38.50 -19.54 31.71
CA GLY A 716 37.92 -20.85 31.92
C GLY A 716 37.77 -21.69 30.65
N SER A 717 37.21 -22.89 30.83
CA SER A 717 36.73 -23.73 29.74
C SER A 717 35.22 -23.54 29.60
N PHE A 718 34.75 -23.25 28.39
CA PHE A 718 33.34 -23.00 28.09
C PHE A 718 32.85 -23.91 26.97
N VAL A 719 31.58 -24.25 27.02
CA VAL A 719 30.87 -24.93 25.93
C VAL A 719 29.89 -23.94 25.33
N VAL A 720 30.05 -23.66 24.05
CA VAL A 720 29.22 -22.73 23.28
C VAL A 720 28.30 -23.55 22.40
N HIS A 721 27.00 -23.37 22.59
CA HIS A 721 25.93 -24.07 21.91
C HIS A 721 25.21 -23.10 20.95
N PHE A 722 25.10 -23.47 19.69
CA PHE A 722 24.39 -22.72 18.65
C PHE A 722 23.16 -23.50 18.22
N ARG A 723 21.95 -22.95 18.36
CA ARG A 723 20.68 -23.64 18.12
C ARG A 723 19.80 -22.86 17.16
N SER A 724 19.04 -23.52 16.29
CA SER A 724 18.05 -22.86 15.42
C SER A 724 16.73 -23.63 15.36
N ASP A 725 15.64 -22.92 15.61
CA ASP A 725 14.27 -23.46 15.58
C ASP A 725 13.79 -23.78 14.13
N GLN A 726 14.53 -23.33 13.10
CA GLN A 726 14.24 -23.57 11.68
C GLN A 726 14.90 -24.84 11.13
N ILE A 727 15.75 -25.50 11.91
CA ILE A 727 16.45 -26.72 11.51
C ILE A 727 15.71 -27.88 12.17
N GLN A 728 15.21 -28.82 11.36
CA GLN A 728 14.17 -29.76 11.79
C GLN A 728 14.49 -30.46 13.12
N ASN A 729 13.46 -30.59 13.96
CA ASN A 729 13.54 -31.14 15.33
C ASN A 729 14.15 -32.57 15.36
N GLY A 730 15.47 -32.60 15.52
CA GLY A 730 16.28 -33.78 15.74
C GLY A 730 17.60 -33.36 16.39
N SER A 731 18.39 -34.32 16.87
CA SER A 731 19.63 -34.11 17.64
C SER A 731 20.78 -33.38 16.91
N LYS A 732 20.52 -32.82 15.73
CA LYS A 732 21.49 -32.14 14.87
C LYS A 732 21.21 -30.64 14.66
N GLY A 733 20.07 -30.12 15.10
CA GLY A 733 19.74 -28.68 15.07
C GLY A 733 20.61 -27.79 16.00
N GLU A 734 21.65 -28.39 16.59
CA GLU A 734 22.58 -27.77 17.54
C GLU A 734 24.03 -28.01 17.09
N ALA A 735 24.83 -26.96 16.99
CA ALA A 735 26.28 -27.04 16.88
C ALA A 735 26.94 -26.69 18.22
N VAL A 736 27.93 -27.49 18.62
CA VAL A 736 28.61 -27.34 19.92
C VAL A 736 30.11 -27.19 19.71
N ILE A 737 30.72 -26.19 20.35
CA ILE A 737 32.17 -25.98 20.33
C ILE A 737 32.69 -25.68 21.74
N ARG A 738 33.89 -26.17 22.06
CA ARG A 738 34.57 -25.88 23.32
C ARG A 738 35.56 -24.74 23.12
N VAL A 739 35.49 -23.71 23.97
CA VAL A 739 36.38 -22.55 23.95
C VAL A 739 37.16 -22.52 25.25
N SER A 740 38.49 -22.45 25.16
CA SER A 740 39.36 -22.27 26.32
C SER A 740 39.86 -20.84 26.34
N VAL A 741 39.37 -20.06 27.31
CA VAL A 741 39.78 -18.69 27.56
C VAL A 741 40.89 -18.75 28.61
N ARG A 742 42.11 -18.42 28.21
CA ARG A 742 43.25 -18.34 29.13
C ARG A 742 43.10 -17.09 29.97
N PRO A 743 43.50 -17.10 31.26
CA PRO A 743 43.64 -15.85 32.01
C PRO A 743 44.56 -14.88 31.25
N SER A 744 44.27 -13.59 31.32
CA SER A 744 45.08 -12.57 30.68
C SER A 744 46.52 -12.64 31.23
N LYS A 745 47.51 -12.15 30.47
CA LYS A 745 48.89 -12.10 30.98
C LYS A 745 48.95 -11.35 32.32
N HIS A 746 48.16 -10.28 32.45
CA HIS A 746 48.03 -9.51 33.67
C HIS A 746 47.38 -10.32 34.80
N ASP A 747 46.36 -11.13 34.54
CA ASP A 747 45.71 -11.98 35.57
C ASP A 747 46.68 -13.07 36.08
N ILE A 748 47.47 -13.67 35.17
CA ILE A 748 48.50 -14.66 35.52
C ILE A 748 49.59 -14.00 36.37
N GLU A 749 50.06 -12.81 35.98
CA GLU A 749 51.07 -12.05 36.72
C GLU A 749 50.53 -11.60 38.08
N SER A 750 49.32 -11.03 38.14
CA SER A 750 48.60 -10.66 39.37
C SER A 750 48.48 -11.85 40.31
N THR A 751 47.88 -12.95 39.85
CA THR A 751 47.69 -14.16 40.68
C THR A 751 49.03 -14.74 41.14
N ARG A 752 50.08 -14.70 40.31
CA ARG A 752 51.43 -15.16 40.69
C ARG A 752 52.04 -14.24 41.76
N CYS A 753 51.85 -12.94 41.63
CA CYS A 753 52.40 -11.94 42.55
C CYS A 753 51.63 -11.84 43.86
N GLU A 754 50.31 -12.03 43.87
CA GLU A 754 49.50 -12.21 45.07
C GLU A 754 49.90 -13.48 45.82
N ASN A 755 50.03 -14.63 45.12
CA ASN A 755 50.48 -15.88 45.73
C ASN A 755 51.95 -15.83 46.20
N SER A 756 52.78 -14.98 45.60
CA SER A 756 54.14 -14.74 46.09
C SER A 756 54.11 -13.82 47.32
N PHE A 757 53.27 -12.77 47.32
CA PHE A 757 53.09 -11.88 48.47
C PHE A 757 52.53 -12.62 49.69
N ALA A 758 51.50 -13.46 49.52
CA ALA A 758 50.92 -14.26 50.60
C ALA A 758 51.99 -15.12 51.30
N ARG A 759 52.87 -15.79 50.52
CA ARG A 759 54.02 -16.55 51.05
C ARG A 759 55.11 -15.67 51.68
N CYS A 760 55.16 -14.37 51.36
CA CYS A 760 56.05 -13.42 52.01
C CYS A 760 55.51 -12.93 53.36
N VAL A 761 54.17 -12.80 53.51
CA VAL A 761 53.54 -12.27 54.72
C VAL A 761 53.90 -13.09 55.97
N ASP A 762 53.96 -14.41 55.84
CA ASP A 762 54.31 -15.33 56.94
C ASP A 762 55.76 -15.16 57.46
N HIS A 763 56.62 -14.44 56.73
CA HIS A 763 58.01 -14.18 57.09
C HIS A 763 58.27 -12.74 57.59
N ILE A 764 57.24 -11.90 57.70
CA ILE A 764 57.40 -10.50 58.12
C ILE A 764 57.71 -10.41 59.61
N LYS A 765 58.95 -10.00 59.93
CA LYS A 765 59.32 -9.56 61.27
C LYS A 765 58.94 -8.09 61.44
N GLU A 766 57.88 -7.82 62.19
CA GLU A 766 57.47 -6.46 62.54
C GLU A 766 58.55 -5.78 63.39
N SER A 767 59.31 -4.86 62.79
CA SER A 767 60.24 -3.98 63.51
C SER A 767 59.50 -2.75 64.01
N SER A 768 58.96 -2.80 65.24
CA SER A 768 58.29 -1.66 65.86
C SER A 768 59.32 -0.63 66.35
N GLY A 769 59.79 0.22 65.44
CA GLY A 769 60.50 1.44 65.81
C GLY A 769 59.55 2.36 66.58
N ASN A 770 59.84 2.65 67.85
CA ASN A 770 59.06 3.55 68.71
C ASN A 770 59.20 5.05 68.33
N GLY A 771 59.39 5.35 67.05
CA GLY A 771 59.55 6.71 66.52
C GLY A 771 58.21 7.32 66.09
N PRO A 772 57.79 8.46 66.67
CA PRO A 772 56.56 9.13 66.27
C PRO A 772 56.75 9.95 64.98
N ALA A 773 56.62 9.33 63.81
CA ALA A 773 56.45 10.06 62.53
C ALA A 773 55.97 9.21 61.33
N LEU A 774 56.42 7.96 61.19
CA LEU A 774 56.31 7.23 59.92
C LEU A 774 55.49 5.94 60.06
N ASP A 775 54.27 5.96 59.50
CA ASP A 775 53.40 4.79 59.29
C ASP A 775 53.95 3.89 58.15
N ILE A 776 55.19 3.42 58.29
CA ILE A 776 55.90 2.59 57.30
C ILE A 776 56.32 1.28 57.98
N ILE A 777 56.08 0.16 57.29
CA ILE A 777 56.53 -1.18 57.69
C ILE A 777 57.61 -1.62 56.71
N PHE A 778 58.73 -2.12 57.25
CA PHE A 778 59.78 -2.74 56.47
C PHE A 778 59.55 -4.25 56.38
N ILE A 779 59.49 -4.77 55.16
CA ILE A 779 59.32 -6.18 54.84
C ILE A 779 60.67 -6.71 54.35
N ALA A 780 61.30 -7.56 55.16
CA ALA A 780 62.54 -8.27 54.81
C ALA A 780 62.21 -9.61 54.16
N LEU A 781 62.30 -9.68 52.82
CA LEU A 781 62.07 -10.90 52.05
C LEU A 781 63.34 -11.76 51.97
N PRO A 782 63.30 -13.06 52.30
CA PRO A 782 64.45 -13.95 52.15
C PRO A 782 65.04 -13.92 50.74
N ILE A 783 66.37 -14.02 50.62
CA ILE A 783 67.10 -13.92 49.34
C ILE A 783 66.57 -14.91 48.27
N GLN A 784 66.03 -16.06 48.67
CA GLN A 784 65.44 -17.06 47.78
C GLN A 784 64.16 -16.55 47.07
N LEU A 785 63.44 -15.60 47.67
CA LEU A 785 62.26 -14.97 47.07
C LEU A 785 62.60 -13.73 46.23
N ARG A 786 63.85 -13.23 46.26
CA ARG A 786 64.29 -12.00 45.58
C ARG A 786 63.90 -11.94 44.10
N PHE A 787 64.08 -13.01 43.34
CA PHE A 787 63.72 -13.02 41.92
C PHE A 787 62.20 -12.98 41.68
N GLN A 788 61.40 -13.55 42.58
CA GLN A 788 59.93 -13.42 42.52
C GLN A 788 59.51 -12.00 42.90
N ALA A 789 60.16 -11.43 43.90
CA ALA A 789 59.92 -10.06 44.36
C ALA A 789 60.25 -9.02 43.28
N LEU A 790 61.41 -9.12 42.61
CA LEU A 790 61.77 -8.26 41.48
C LEU A 790 60.84 -8.45 40.27
N TYR A 791 60.40 -9.67 39.97
CA TYR A 791 59.40 -9.92 38.92
C TYR A 791 58.06 -9.26 39.24
N CYS A 792 57.70 -9.17 40.52
CA CYS A 792 56.44 -8.63 41.01
C CYS A 792 56.52 -7.17 41.49
N GLU A 793 57.70 -6.54 41.45
CA GLU A 793 57.96 -5.22 42.04
C GLU A 793 57.01 -4.17 41.48
N LYS A 794 56.87 -4.10 40.16
CA LYS A 794 55.92 -3.20 39.50
C LYS A 794 54.49 -3.45 39.96
N TYR A 795 54.06 -4.72 40.01
CA TYR A 795 52.72 -5.09 40.45
C TYR A 795 52.47 -4.71 41.91
N TRP A 796 53.39 -5.01 42.82
CA TRP A 796 53.25 -4.65 44.24
C TRP A 796 53.35 -3.15 44.50
N SER A 797 54.16 -2.42 43.73
CA SER A 797 54.20 -0.96 43.78
C SER A 797 52.87 -0.36 43.33
N GLU A 798 52.38 -0.75 42.14
CA GLU A 798 51.12 -0.25 41.58
C GLU A 798 49.89 -0.67 42.39
N THR A 799 49.84 -1.91 42.94
CA THR A 799 48.65 -2.46 43.61
C THR A 799 48.68 -2.41 45.14
N MET A 800 49.86 -2.40 45.77
CA MET A 800 50.01 -2.43 47.23
C MET A 800 50.83 -1.25 47.77
N GLY A 801 51.25 -0.30 46.92
CA GLY A 801 52.06 0.84 47.35
C GLY A 801 53.39 0.43 47.99
N MET A 802 53.96 -0.71 47.56
CA MET A 802 55.18 -1.27 48.13
C MET A 802 56.41 -0.88 47.31
N SER A 803 57.36 -0.17 47.91
CA SER A 803 58.62 0.27 47.27
C SER A 803 59.76 -0.68 47.61
N TYR A 804 60.65 -0.96 46.66
CA TYR A 804 61.94 -1.56 46.97
C TYR A 804 62.87 -0.52 47.61
N MET A 805 63.51 -0.89 48.72
CA MET A 805 64.43 -0.01 49.47
C MET A 805 65.89 -0.42 49.27
N ALA A 806 66.24 -1.67 49.62
CA ALA A 806 67.63 -2.12 49.64
C ALA A 806 67.76 -3.65 49.61
N THR A 807 68.98 -4.15 49.40
CA THR A 807 69.33 -5.57 49.65
C THR A 807 70.43 -5.67 50.68
N THR A 808 70.20 -6.52 51.68
CA THR A 808 71.21 -7.05 52.60
C THR A 808 71.76 -8.38 52.05
N PHE A 809 72.70 -9.01 52.76
CA PHE A 809 73.23 -10.32 52.37
C PHE A 809 72.14 -11.41 52.31
N ASP A 810 71.22 -11.43 53.28
CA ASP A 810 70.24 -12.51 53.45
C ASP A 810 68.81 -12.13 53.02
N SER A 811 68.52 -10.84 52.82
CA SER A 811 67.16 -10.37 52.51
C SER A 811 67.09 -9.11 51.63
N ALA A 812 66.03 -9.02 50.83
CA ALA A 812 65.61 -7.81 50.14
C ALA A 812 64.60 -7.04 51.01
N LEU A 813 64.88 -5.77 51.28
CA LEU A 813 64.05 -4.87 52.07
C LEU A 813 63.11 -4.09 51.15
N TYR A 814 61.82 -4.22 51.43
CA TYR A 814 60.76 -3.41 50.86
C TYR A 814 60.13 -2.54 51.95
N GLU A 815 59.63 -1.37 51.59
CA GLU A 815 58.78 -0.55 52.45
C GLU A 815 57.33 -0.61 51.98
N ILE A 816 56.38 -0.62 52.91
CA ILE A 816 54.95 -0.50 52.62
C ILE A 816 54.32 0.42 53.67
N ASN A 817 53.30 1.20 53.29
CA ASN A 817 52.55 1.95 54.27
C ASN A 817 51.80 1.00 55.23
N LYS A 818 51.84 1.28 56.53
CA LYS A 818 51.22 0.46 57.58
C LYS A 818 49.72 0.23 57.36
N ALA A 819 48.98 1.26 56.95
CA ALA A 819 47.55 1.11 56.68
C ALA A 819 47.34 0.15 55.50
N THR A 820 48.10 0.31 54.41
CA THR A 820 48.03 -0.57 53.25
C THR A 820 48.41 -2.01 53.58
N TYR A 821 49.44 -2.23 54.40
CA TYR A 821 49.77 -3.55 54.93
C TYR A 821 48.62 -4.16 55.73
N ASP A 822 48.02 -3.42 56.66
CA ASP A 822 46.86 -3.87 57.44
C ASP A 822 45.67 -4.25 56.54
N LEU A 823 45.43 -3.52 55.45
CA LEU A 823 44.39 -3.81 54.46
C LEU A 823 44.68 -5.08 53.66
N VAL A 824 45.92 -5.30 53.23
CA VAL A 824 46.28 -6.53 52.49
C VAL A 824 46.27 -7.74 53.43
N ARG A 825 46.81 -7.61 54.64
CA ARG A 825 46.86 -8.68 55.66
C ARG A 825 45.48 -9.07 56.19
N ALA A 826 44.55 -8.11 56.33
CA ALA A 826 43.20 -8.40 56.80
C ALA A 826 42.44 -9.36 55.86
N GLY A 827 42.71 -9.32 54.56
CA GLY A 827 42.24 -10.30 53.58
C GLY A 827 40.73 -10.62 53.71
N PRO A 828 40.34 -11.86 54.05
CA PRO A 828 38.94 -12.27 54.18
C PRO A 828 38.20 -11.70 55.41
N SER A 829 38.91 -11.06 56.36
CA SER A 829 38.29 -10.38 57.52
C SER A 829 37.85 -8.94 57.23
N LEU A 830 38.08 -8.44 56.01
CA LEU A 830 37.60 -7.13 55.59
C LEU A 830 36.06 -7.14 55.41
N PRO A 831 35.35 -6.07 55.81
CA PRO A 831 33.93 -5.92 55.53
C PRO A 831 33.63 -6.05 54.04
N HIS A 832 32.75 -6.98 53.69
CA HIS A 832 32.30 -7.22 52.32
C HIS A 832 30.78 -7.43 52.26
N GLU A 833 30.15 -7.24 51.09
CA GLU A 833 28.69 -7.29 50.93
C GLU A 833 28.00 -8.51 51.55
N LYS A 834 28.63 -9.70 51.45
CA LYS A 834 28.08 -10.96 52.01
C LYS A 834 28.17 -11.10 53.54
N MET A 835 28.83 -10.19 54.25
CA MET A 835 28.79 -10.15 55.72
C MET A 835 27.49 -9.45 56.15
N ASP A 836 26.91 -9.93 57.25
CA ASP A 836 25.83 -9.23 57.94
C ASP A 836 26.35 -7.96 58.65
N ALA A 837 25.44 -7.14 59.18
CA ALA A 837 25.81 -5.87 59.78
C ALA A 837 26.73 -6.03 61.02
N TRP A 838 26.50 -7.08 61.83
CA TRP A 838 27.33 -7.41 62.99
C TRP A 838 28.76 -7.79 62.57
N GLY A 839 28.90 -8.67 61.57
CA GLY A 839 30.19 -9.07 61.01
C GLY A 839 30.97 -7.92 60.38
N ARG A 840 30.30 -7.00 59.66
CA ARG A 840 30.93 -5.80 59.08
C ARG A 840 31.51 -4.84 60.13
N LEU A 841 30.93 -4.79 61.33
CA LEU A 841 31.46 -4.02 62.46
C LEU A 841 32.39 -4.82 63.39
N GLY A 842 32.55 -6.13 63.16
CA GLY A 842 33.40 -7.01 63.97
C GLY A 842 32.90 -7.18 65.41
N ILE A 843 31.59 -7.22 65.61
CA ILE A 843 30.93 -7.32 66.93
C ILE A 843 30.00 -8.54 67.00
N ALA A 844 29.72 -8.99 68.22
CA ALA A 844 28.76 -10.07 68.45
C ALA A 844 27.32 -9.63 68.11
N VAL A 845 26.51 -10.58 67.64
CA VAL A 845 25.07 -10.40 67.47
C VAL A 845 24.45 -10.03 68.82
N ASN A 846 23.59 -9.01 68.84
CA ASN A 846 22.99 -8.41 70.04
C ASN A 846 23.96 -7.62 70.94
N ALA A 847 25.07 -7.10 70.41
CA ALA A 847 25.88 -6.12 71.15
C ALA A 847 25.06 -4.86 71.45
N SER A 848 25.28 -4.23 72.62
CA SER A 848 24.53 -3.03 73.02
C SER A 848 24.83 -1.83 72.12
N HIS A 849 23.89 -0.87 72.07
CA HIS A 849 24.03 0.39 71.30
C HIS A 849 25.38 1.09 71.53
N ASP A 850 25.81 1.11 72.78
CA ASP A 850 27.07 1.68 73.23
C ASP A 850 28.30 0.98 72.61
N VAL A 851 28.24 -0.35 72.45
CA VAL A 851 29.27 -1.16 71.77
C VAL A 851 29.21 -0.97 70.25
N ILE A 852 28.00 -0.93 69.67
CA ILE A 852 27.79 -0.65 68.23
C ILE A 852 28.42 0.70 67.88
N ARG A 853 28.12 1.76 68.62
CA ARG A 853 28.65 3.11 68.40
C ARG A 853 30.17 3.19 68.58
N LYS A 854 30.73 2.55 69.61
CA LYS A 854 32.19 2.49 69.83
C LYS A 854 32.92 1.72 68.73
N SER A 855 32.36 0.60 68.26
CA SER A 855 32.91 -0.20 67.17
C SER A 855 32.80 0.50 65.82
N TYR A 856 31.65 1.13 65.51
CA TYR A 856 31.52 2.00 64.34
C TYR A 856 32.56 3.12 64.37
N HIS A 857 32.69 3.86 65.48
CA HIS A 857 33.66 4.96 65.55
C HIS A 857 35.10 4.48 65.32
N ARG A 858 35.50 3.35 65.92
CA ARG A 858 36.81 2.73 65.69
C ARG A 858 37.01 2.29 64.24
N ALA A 859 36.01 1.66 63.63
CA ALA A 859 36.05 1.20 62.25
C ALA A 859 36.09 2.38 61.26
N ALA A 860 35.25 3.40 61.47
CA ALA A 860 35.23 4.64 60.73
C ALA A 860 36.59 5.35 60.79
N LEU A 861 37.22 5.51 61.96
CA LEU A 861 38.56 6.09 62.09
C LEU A 861 39.68 5.25 61.44
N LYS A 862 39.50 3.92 61.31
CA LYS A 862 40.45 3.06 60.58
C LYS A 862 40.31 3.22 59.07
N TRP A 863 39.07 3.27 58.58
CA TRP A 863 38.73 3.20 57.16
C TRP A 863 38.30 4.54 56.54
N HIS A 864 38.41 5.66 57.26
CA HIS A 864 38.00 6.98 56.75
C HIS A 864 38.81 7.36 55.49
N PRO A 865 38.17 7.71 54.37
CA PRO A 865 38.85 7.98 53.10
C PRO A 865 40.01 8.99 53.21
N ASP A 866 39.92 9.96 54.11
CA ASP A 866 40.98 10.98 54.29
C ASP A 866 42.32 10.41 54.74
N ARG A 867 42.35 9.32 55.51
CA ARG A 867 43.60 8.65 55.91
C ARG A 867 44.31 7.95 54.74
N TRP A 868 43.60 7.81 53.61
CA TRP A 868 44.02 7.02 52.47
C TRP A 868 44.30 7.87 51.22
N ARG A 869 44.15 9.21 51.28
CA ARG A 869 44.39 10.14 50.17
C ARG A 869 45.79 10.02 49.53
N ALA A 870 46.79 9.56 50.29
CA ALA A 870 48.16 9.35 49.80
C ALA A 870 48.40 7.98 49.14
N GLN A 871 47.41 7.07 49.17
CA GLN A 871 47.53 5.72 48.60
C GLN A 871 47.09 5.68 47.13
N PRO A 872 47.52 4.67 46.35
CA PRO A 872 47.01 4.41 45.00
C PRO A 872 45.47 4.45 44.88
N GLN A 873 44.97 4.96 43.74
CA GLN A 873 43.55 5.28 43.54
C GLN A 873 42.59 4.08 43.72
N HIS A 874 43.02 2.87 43.36
CA HIS A 874 42.20 1.65 43.56
C HIS A 874 42.10 1.25 45.04
N LEU A 875 43.14 1.51 45.85
CA LEU A 875 43.07 1.34 47.31
C LEU A 875 42.13 2.38 47.94
N GLN A 876 42.21 3.64 47.50
CA GLN A 876 41.25 4.67 47.92
C GLN A 876 39.80 4.24 47.63
N LYS A 877 39.55 3.70 46.43
CA LYS A 877 38.23 3.18 46.06
C LYS A 877 37.81 2.00 46.95
N LYS A 878 38.66 1.00 47.13
CA LYS A 878 38.37 -0.18 47.97
C LYS A 878 38.09 0.22 49.43
N VAL A 879 38.81 1.20 49.95
CA VAL A 879 38.59 1.73 51.30
C VAL A 879 37.30 2.53 51.39
N HIS A 880 36.94 3.30 50.36
CA HIS A 880 35.65 3.97 50.28
C HIS A 880 34.48 2.96 50.27
N GLU A 881 34.61 1.85 49.53
CA GLU A 881 33.65 0.74 49.55
C GLU A 881 33.54 0.10 50.95
N ILE A 882 34.67 -0.17 51.63
CA ILE A 882 34.69 -0.69 53.02
C ILE A 882 34.04 0.30 54.00
N PHE A 883 34.37 1.59 53.90
CA PHE A 883 33.82 2.65 54.75
C PHE A 883 32.30 2.81 54.57
N TRP A 884 31.83 2.71 53.32
CA TRP A 884 30.40 2.69 53.01
C TRP A 884 29.71 1.45 53.60
N LEU A 885 30.29 0.25 53.46
CA LEU A 885 29.76 -0.98 54.05
C LEU A 885 29.66 -0.92 55.58
N ILE A 886 30.65 -0.29 56.24
CA ILE A 886 30.68 -0.04 57.69
C ILE A 886 29.61 0.96 58.11
N THR A 887 29.43 2.03 57.34
CA THR A 887 28.42 3.08 57.62
C THR A 887 27.01 2.54 57.45
N SER A 888 26.74 1.83 56.34
CA SER A 888 25.49 1.11 56.10
C SER A 888 25.21 0.04 57.17
N ALA A 889 26.25 -0.64 57.69
CA ALA A 889 26.10 -1.59 58.80
C ALA A 889 25.73 -0.90 60.11
N TYR A 890 26.33 0.27 60.41
CA TYR A 890 25.96 1.07 61.57
C TYR A 890 24.51 1.56 61.48
N GLU A 891 24.12 2.18 60.36
CA GLU A 891 22.73 2.65 60.13
C GLU A 891 21.70 1.52 60.29
N ALA A 892 21.99 0.33 59.75
CA ALA A 892 21.10 -0.83 59.85
C ALA A 892 20.96 -1.39 61.27
N LEU A 893 21.99 -1.22 62.12
CA LEU A 893 21.96 -1.67 63.52
C LEU A 893 21.37 -0.60 64.45
N ASP A 894 21.72 0.67 64.25
CA ASP A 894 21.21 1.83 65.00
C ASP A 894 19.69 1.98 64.84
N ALA A 895 19.15 1.62 63.66
CA ALA A 895 17.70 1.57 63.42
C ALA A 895 16.99 0.30 63.95
N ALA A 896 17.74 -0.71 64.40
CA ALA A 896 17.22 -2.01 64.85
C ALA A 896 17.29 -2.21 66.38
N THR A 897 17.97 -1.30 67.10
CA THR A 897 18.11 -1.27 68.56
C THR A 897 17.34 -0.13 69.19
#